data_AF-A0A8J7J394-F1
#
_entry.id   AF-A0A8J7J394-F1
#
_cell.length_a   1.000
_cell.length_b   1.000
_cell.length_c   1.000
_cell.angle_alpha   90.00
_cell.angle_beta   90.00
_cell.angle_gamma   90.00
#
_symmetry.space_group_name_H-M   'P 1'
#
loop_
_entity.id
_entity.type
_entity.pdbx_description
1 polymer ?
#
loop_
_entity_poly.entity_id
_entity_poly.type
_entity_poly.pdbx_seq_one_letter_code
_entity_poly.pdbx_strand_id
1 'polypeptide(L)'
;MSDNVVRDLYTILFSKEEESFRNTLKRTCYILINNWSSSRKYECIQQLIETISEAPGQESTFSRMLGLLRTWLANFVNSADYQELQVLTENYTPSGKKSWHHRYSSFLLVPQYLNLNNPREQRELTRNLANKLKQKFRFELVMYSIHETNDCKRKYKNPTTLGNDAIAIIKKIVSKNIDFSYKNYARIFLKETENISYHRFKESLYRYLTFGIQNTLILNILQRDLLRKFEGMYKSRDRDCLDFDLLLRTCRQTIEFFTTEDSKSPSQLFIALAAQDNPLTIAIILLKIILICKYVRAHLDICIAKLILYYENFSEQECQWFINFLEVFNIVFAIYTENIQYDLVKVEDCTQGNVPVDMKDYRIFPQLKSANLRSVDLSSIDLRGQDLSSADLREANLSSSDLSQAKLSLAKLNFANLNGVLLKKAELFAATLQNALLKGASLNEANLRRAELQKANLTGANLSDAILTLAKLEGANLSFARLNRTDLARVILNNADLSHADLSHADLSHADLSHANLSNANLSHANLSNANLSHANLSNANLSHGNLNSTLLNKANCQNAILRHAILDESEISHADLSHADLSYASVVNTNMSHSNFSNGFLRHVRLHKTNLSYAKLNGTNLFKAKFNYGACVKNAQFMDNAGLSERQRGILEKQEVILE
;
A
#
# COMPACT_ATOMS: atom_id res chain seq x y z
N MET A 1 -9.63 35.57 16.73
CA MET A 1 -8.79 34.94 17.78
C MET A 1 -9.53 35.10 19.10
N SER A 2 -9.57 34.07 19.96
CA SER A 2 -10.27 34.16 21.25
C SER A 2 -9.52 35.09 22.21
N ASP A 3 -10.24 35.93 22.96
CA ASP A 3 -9.68 36.91 23.92
C ASP A 3 -8.69 36.31 24.94
N ASN A 4 -8.84 35.02 25.24
CA ASN A 4 -7.95 34.29 26.14
C ASN A 4 -6.52 34.16 25.59
N VAL A 5 -6.34 33.94 24.29
CA VAL A 5 -5.00 33.78 23.68
C VAL A 5 -4.22 35.08 23.74
N VAL A 6 -4.90 36.20 23.51
CA VAL A 6 -4.31 37.54 23.62
C VAL A 6 -3.89 37.79 25.06
N ARG A 7 -4.75 37.45 26.04
CA ARG A 7 -4.45 37.58 27.47
C ARG A 7 -3.24 36.75 27.90
N ASP A 8 -3.14 35.50 27.46
CA ASP A 8 -2.04 34.61 27.81
C ASP A 8 -0.71 35.08 27.19
N LEU A 9 -0.73 35.56 25.93
CA LEU A 9 0.43 36.21 25.30
C LEU A 9 0.86 37.47 26.09
N TYR A 10 -0.10 38.28 26.54
CA TYR A 10 0.19 39.42 27.42
C TYR A 10 0.83 39.00 28.74
N THR A 11 0.44 37.87 29.34
CA THR A 11 1.07 37.38 30.58
C THR A 11 2.54 36.99 30.37
N ILE A 12 2.86 36.28 29.28
CA ILE A 12 4.25 35.89 28.92
C ILE A 12 5.12 37.13 28.66
N LEU A 13 4.53 38.15 28.00
CA LEU A 13 5.24 39.40 27.70
C LEU A 13 5.48 40.25 28.95
N PHE A 14 4.55 40.22 29.91
CA PHE A 14 4.69 40.94 31.16
C PHE A 14 5.71 40.27 32.10
N SER A 15 5.77 38.93 32.13
CA SER A 15 6.73 38.16 32.91
C SER A 15 8.15 38.13 32.32
N LYS A 16 8.34 38.61 31.08
CA LYS A 16 9.62 38.62 30.33
C LYS A 16 10.24 37.23 30.14
N GLU A 17 9.41 36.19 30.04
CA GLU A 17 9.86 34.81 29.87
C GLU A 17 10.12 34.47 28.39
N GLU A 18 11.29 34.87 27.89
CA GLU A 18 11.69 34.62 26.48
C GLU A 18 11.67 33.12 26.11
N GLU A 19 12.06 32.24 27.03
CA GLU A 19 12.04 30.79 26.80
C GLU A 19 10.62 30.24 26.62
N SER A 20 9.66 30.74 27.42
CA SER A 20 8.25 30.36 27.30
C SER A 20 7.67 30.80 25.96
N PHE A 21 7.98 32.02 25.54
CA PHE A 21 7.63 32.53 24.21
C PHE A 21 8.21 31.66 23.08
N ARG A 22 9.52 31.37 23.14
CA ARG A 22 10.22 30.52 22.16
C ARG A 22 9.61 29.13 22.06
N ASN A 23 9.38 28.46 23.19
CA ASN A 23 8.79 27.12 23.22
C ASN A 23 7.36 27.11 22.67
N THR A 24 6.57 28.14 22.98
CA THR A 24 5.20 28.30 22.46
C THR A 24 5.19 28.53 20.96
N LEU A 25 6.06 29.41 20.45
CA LEU A 25 6.21 29.66 19.02
C LEU A 25 6.67 28.40 18.28
N LYS A 26 7.71 27.73 18.78
CA LYS A 26 8.23 26.46 18.24
C LYS A 26 7.11 25.42 18.15
N ARG A 27 6.39 25.17 19.24
CA ARG A 27 5.29 24.19 19.28
C ARG A 27 4.18 24.52 18.30
N THR A 28 3.80 25.80 18.19
CA THR A 28 2.75 26.26 17.27
C THR A 28 3.15 26.00 15.82
N CYS A 29 4.40 26.28 15.45
CA CYS A 29 4.93 25.98 14.12
C CYS A 29 4.81 24.48 13.80
N TYR A 30 5.23 23.59 14.70
CA TYR A 30 5.13 22.14 14.46
C TYR A 30 3.69 21.64 14.30
N ILE A 31 2.73 22.17 15.06
CA ILE A 31 1.31 21.80 14.92
C ILE A 31 0.78 22.21 13.53
N LEU A 32 1.05 23.45 13.12
CA LEU A 32 0.62 23.96 11.81
C LEU A 32 1.25 23.16 10.68
N ILE A 33 2.57 22.92 10.73
CA ILE A 33 3.29 22.14 9.72
C ILE A 33 2.75 20.71 9.65
N ASN A 34 2.43 20.07 10.78
CA ASN A 34 1.88 18.70 10.79
C ASN A 34 0.51 18.63 10.10
N ASN A 35 -0.37 19.57 10.45
CA ASN A 35 -1.72 19.65 9.88
C ASN A 35 -1.66 19.94 8.36
N TRP A 36 -0.86 20.93 7.95
CA TRP A 36 -0.72 21.29 6.55
C TRP A 36 -0.03 20.19 5.73
N SER A 37 0.98 19.50 6.29
CA SER A 37 1.65 18.37 5.63
C SER A 37 0.68 17.21 5.40
N SER A 38 -0.19 16.92 6.37
CA SER A 38 -1.22 15.88 6.27
C SER A 38 -2.28 16.22 5.20
N SER A 39 -2.61 17.50 5.06
CA SER A 39 -3.51 18.02 4.01
C SER A 39 -2.82 18.40 2.69
N ARG A 40 -1.52 18.10 2.52
CA ARG A 40 -0.70 18.41 1.32
C ARG A 40 -0.61 19.91 0.97
N LYS A 41 -0.76 20.81 1.95
CA LYS A 41 -0.65 22.27 1.78
C LYS A 41 0.78 22.75 2.03
N TYR A 42 1.72 22.39 1.15
CA TYR A 42 3.14 22.66 1.36
C TYR A 42 3.54 24.13 1.15
N GLU A 43 2.79 24.87 0.32
CA GLU A 43 2.99 26.30 0.10
C GLU A 43 2.76 27.12 1.38
N CYS A 44 1.75 26.76 2.18
CA CYS A 44 1.48 27.41 3.47
C CYS A 44 2.62 27.22 4.47
N ILE A 45 3.31 26.08 4.41
CA ILE A 45 4.47 25.79 5.26
C ILE A 45 5.64 26.71 4.87
N GLN A 46 5.87 26.94 3.58
CA GLN A 46 6.92 27.82 3.08
C GLN A 46 6.66 29.28 3.49
N GLN A 47 5.45 29.76 3.21
CA GLN A 47 5.03 31.12 3.58
C GLN A 47 5.17 31.38 5.08
N LEU A 48 4.85 30.39 5.94
CA LEU A 48 5.03 30.53 7.39
C LEU A 48 6.49 30.80 7.76
N ILE A 49 7.44 30.06 7.19
CA ILE A 49 8.86 30.23 7.50
C ILE A 49 9.40 31.53 6.92
N GLU A 50 9.06 31.86 5.67
CA GLU A 50 9.43 33.14 5.04
C GLU A 50 8.95 34.33 5.89
N THR A 51 7.69 34.28 6.33
CA THR A 51 7.11 35.32 7.22
C THR A 51 7.88 35.44 8.53
N ILE A 52 8.32 34.32 9.14
CA ILE A 52 9.09 34.34 10.38
C ILE A 52 10.50 34.93 10.15
N SER A 53 11.16 34.62 9.02
CA SER A 53 12.47 35.22 8.68
C SER A 53 12.40 36.71 8.36
N GLU A 54 11.29 37.18 7.78
CA GLU A 54 11.10 38.59 7.42
C GLU A 54 10.61 39.45 8.59
N ALA A 55 10.00 38.82 9.61
CA ALA A 55 9.46 39.48 10.80
C ALA A 55 10.45 40.40 11.58
N PRO A 56 11.77 40.10 11.72
CA PRO A 56 12.71 40.99 12.41
C PRO A 56 13.12 42.28 11.63
N GLY A 57 12.35 42.69 10.60
CA GLY A 57 12.61 43.91 9.80
C GLY A 57 12.67 45.25 10.57
N GLN A 58 13.60 46.11 10.12
CA GLN A 58 14.18 47.32 10.73
C GLN A 58 13.25 48.54 10.90
N GLU A 59 12.09 48.42 11.54
CA GLU A 59 11.28 49.59 11.87
C GLU A 59 11.52 50.05 13.32
N SER A 60 11.89 51.32 13.52
CA SER A 60 11.94 51.91 14.85
C SER A 60 10.52 52.02 15.41
N THR A 61 10.28 51.44 16.59
CA THR A 61 8.95 51.45 17.22
C THR A 61 9.03 52.02 18.63
N PHE A 62 8.11 52.93 18.96
CA PHE A 62 8.02 53.56 20.28
C PHE A 62 7.43 52.62 21.35
N SER A 63 6.86 51.48 20.96
CA SER A 63 6.28 50.49 21.87
C SER A 63 7.36 49.55 22.45
N ARG A 64 7.59 49.64 23.76
CA ARG A 64 8.55 48.79 24.49
C ARG A 64 8.23 47.29 24.35
N MET A 65 6.95 46.92 24.31
CA MET A 65 6.51 45.53 24.19
C MET A 65 6.73 44.97 22.78
N LEU A 66 6.46 45.79 21.76
CA LEU A 66 6.67 45.40 20.37
C LEU A 66 8.16 45.32 20.02
N GLY A 67 8.97 46.22 20.59
CA GLY A 67 10.43 46.12 20.55
C GLY A 67 10.95 44.82 21.16
N LEU A 68 10.45 44.43 22.34
CA LEU A 68 10.82 43.18 23.01
C LEU A 68 10.46 41.94 22.17
N LEU A 69 9.26 41.90 21.59
CA LEU A 69 8.83 40.82 20.69
C LEU A 69 9.71 40.68 19.45
N ARG A 70 10.07 41.81 18.82
CA ARG A 70 10.96 41.82 17.67
C ARG A 70 12.36 41.31 18.04
N THR A 71 12.88 41.67 19.22
CA THR A 71 14.14 41.13 19.73
C THR A 71 14.04 39.62 19.95
N TRP A 72 12.98 39.13 20.59
CA TRP A 72 12.80 37.69 20.83
C TRP A 72 12.62 36.90 19.54
N LEU A 73 11.91 37.46 18.55
CA LEU A 73 11.81 36.87 17.22
C LEU A 73 13.15 36.85 16.48
N ALA A 74 13.94 37.93 16.56
CA ALA A 74 15.29 37.95 16.00
C ALA A 74 16.20 36.91 16.67
N ASN A 75 16.13 36.78 18.00
CA ASN A 75 16.86 35.74 18.75
C ASN A 75 16.41 34.33 18.32
N PHE A 76 15.11 34.13 18.09
CA PHE A 76 14.57 32.87 17.60
C PHE A 76 15.09 32.56 16.18
N VAL A 77 15.05 33.51 15.25
CA VAL A 77 15.55 33.33 13.87
C VAL A 77 17.05 32.99 13.86
N ASN A 78 17.83 33.54 14.80
CA ASN A 78 19.25 33.24 14.95
C ASN A 78 19.54 31.98 15.79
N SER A 79 18.51 31.28 16.28
CA SER A 79 18.67 30.11 17.14
C SER A 79 18.76 28.79 16.36
N ALA A 80 19.32 27.76 17.01
CA ALA A 80 19.32 26.40 16.47
C ALA A 80 17.89 25.86 16.24
N ASP A 81 16.89 26.32 17.01
CA ASP A 81 15.50 25.89 16.86
C ASP A 81 14.90 26.31 15.51
N TYR A 82 15.32 27.46 14.97
CA TYR A 82 14.88 27.93 13.66
C TYR A 82 15.58 27.19 12.53
N GLN A 83 16.87 26.90 12.68
CA GLN A 83 17.61 26.03 11.76
C GLN A 83 16.96 24.64 11.68
N GLU A 84 16.51 24.07 12.81
CA GLU A 84 15.76 22.81 12.85
C GLU A 84 14.46 22.87 12.03
N LEU A 85 13.76 24.01 12.03
CA LEU A 85 12.53 24.23 11.26
C LEU A 85 12.82 24.38 9.77
N GLN A 86 13.91 25.04 9.37
CA GLN A 86 14.29 25.20 7.96
C GLN A 86 14.53 23.87 7.26
N VAL A 87 15.16 22.90 7.96
CA VAL A 87 15.38 21.54 7.42
C VAL A 87 14.07 20.85 7.01
N LEU A 88 12.93 21.21 7.62
CA LEU A 88 11.63 20.66 7.27
C LEU A 88 11.10 21.19 5.93
N THR A 89 11.36 22.45 5.61
CA THR A 89 10.70 23.18 4.51
C THR A 89 11.45 23.11 3.20
N GLU A 90 12.77 22.96 3.25
CA GLU A 90 13.65 22.80 2.09
C GLU A 90 13.40 21.51 1.28
N ASN A 91 12.72 20.53 1.89
CA ASN A 91 12.24 19.32 1.22
C ASN A 91 11.07 19.60 0.27
N TYR A 92 10.41 20.76 0.39
CA TYR A 92 9.27 21.17 -0.44
C TYR A 92 9.64 22.23 -1.49
N THR A 93 10.85 22.78 -1.47
CA THR A 93 11.29 23.81 -2.44
C THR A 93 11.80 23.18 -3.75
N PRO A 94 11.19 23.50 -4.90
CA PRO A 94 11.76 23.21 -6.20
C PRO A 94 12.74 24.35 -6.57
N SER A 95 14.02 24.04 -6.70
CA SER A 95 14.98 24.84 -7.48
C SER A 95 15.56 26.15 -6.89
N GLY A 96 16.05 26.14 -5.63
CA GLY A 96 17.06 27.10 -5.15
C GLY A 96 18.40 26.41 -4.87
N LYS A 97 19.56 27.09 -4.96
CA LYS A 97 20.91 26.55 -4.71
C LYS A 97 20.96 25.73 -3.41
N LYS A 98 20.78 24.42 -3.50
CA LYS A 98 20.80 23.53 -2.32
C LYS A 98 22.26 23.25 -1.99
N SER A 99 22.67 23.59 -0.77
CA SER A 99 23.90 23.06 -0.19
C SER A 99 23.91 21.51 -0.21
N TRP A 100 25.08 20.89 -0.32
CA TRP A 100 25.19 19.45 -0.56
C TRP A 100 24.58 18.61 0.57
N HIS A 101 24.66 19.07 1.82
CA HIS A 101 24.18 18.35 3.01
C HIS A 101 22.66 18.18 3.06
N HIS A 102 21.87 19.03 2.40
CA HIS A 102 20.40 18.89 2.37
C HIS A 102 19.94 17.60 1.70
N ARG A 103 20.77 17.00 0.82
CA ARG A 103 20.49 15.68 0.22
C ARG A 103 20.34 14.58 1.27
N TYR A 104 20.94 14.80 2.45
CA TYR A 104 20.96 13.87 3.57
C TYR A 104 20.08 14.32 4.74
N SER A 105 19.07 15.17 4.47
CA SER A 105 18.12 15.70 5.48
C SER A 105 17.47 14.62 6.34
N SER A 106 17.29 13.41 5.81
CA SER A 106 16.76 12.28 6.58
C SER A 106 17.59 11.88 7.81
N PHE A 107 18.90 12.19 7.83
CA PHE A 107 19.78 12.01 8.99
C PHE A 107 19.77 13.24 9.90
N LEU A 108 19.74 14.46 9.33
CA LEU A 108 19.67 15.71 10.09
C LEU A 108 18.42 15.82 10.97
N LEU A 109 17.34 15.13 10.58
CA LEU A 109 16.11 15.03 11.39
C LEU A 109 16.21 14.05 12.58
N VAL A 110 17.22 13.18 12.62
CA VAL A 110 17.36 12.11 13.65
C VAL A 110 17.53 12.67 15.06
N PRO A 111 18.44 13.64 15.30
CA PRO A 111 18.57 14.26 16.62
C PRO A 111 17.25 14.89 17.11
N GLN A 112 16.45 15.46 16.19
CA GLN A 112 15.20 16.15 16.55
C GLN A 112 14.14 15.20 17.14
N TYR A 113 13.97 13.99 16.60
CA TYR A 113 12.95 13.06 17.11
C TYR A 113 13.41 12.15 18.24
N LEU A 114 14.73 12.03 18.45
CA LEU A 114 15.29 11.23 19.55
C LEU A 114 15.51 12.06 20.82
N ASN A 115 15.62 13.38 20.72
CA ASN A 115 15.71 14.26 21.87
C ASN A 115 14.39 14.24 22.66
N LEU A 116 14.42 13.74 23.90
CA LEU A 116 13.24 13.67 24.77
C LEU A 116 12.75 15.05 25.25
N ASN A 117 13.62 16.07 25.20
CA ASN A 117 13.27 17.43 25.57
C ASN A 117 12.43 18.13 24.49
N ASN A 118 12.40 17.60 23.26
CA ASN A 118 11.58 18.15 22.19
C ASN A 118 10.09 17.78 22.35
N PRO A 119 9.16 18.68 22.00
CA PRO A 119 7.72 18.41 22.03
C PRO A 119 7.34 17.14 21.26
N ARG A 120 6.28 16.45 21.70
CA ARG A 120 5.79 15.21 21.05
C ARG A 120 5.47 15.45 19.58
N GLU A 121 4.86 16.58 19.27
CA GLU A 121 4.44 16.99 17.93
C GLU A 121 5.66 17.14 17.00
N GLN A 122 6.75 17.76 17.48
CA GLN A 122 8.02 17.86 16.76
C GLN A 122 8.59 16.48 16.47
N ARG A 123 8.65 15.59 17.47
CA ARG A 123 9.26 14.26 17.34
C ARG A 123 8.48 13.37 16.38
N GLU A 124 7.15 13.39 16.42
CA GLU A 124 6.32 12.60 15.50
C GLU A 124 6.45 13.10 14.05
N LEU A 125 6.40 14.42 13.85
CA LEU A 125 6.52 15.03 12.52
C LEU A 125 7.88 14.74 11.88
N THR A 126 8.96 14.99 12.60
CA THR A 126 10.33 14.81 12.11
C THR A 126 10.65 13.33 11.86
N ARG A 127 10.14 12.41 12.70
CA ARG A 127 10.26 10.96 12.47
C ARG A 127 9.53 10.52 11.21
N ASN A 128 8.28 10.96 11.02
CA ASN A 128 7.48 10.61 9.85
C ASN A 128 8.11 11.15 8.56
N LEU A 129 8.61 12.39 8.58
CA LEU A 129 9.30 12.99 7.45
C LEU A 129 10.61 12.27 7.12
N ALA A 130 11.45 11.99 8.13
CA ALA A 130 12.70 11.26 7.94
C ALA A 130 12.45 9.86 7.33
N ASN A 131 11.42 9.15 7.79
CA ASN A 131 11.03 7.86 7.23
C ASN A 131 10.55 8.00 5.78
N LYS A 132 9.73 9.01 5.47
CA LYS A 132 9.27 9.29 4.11
C LYS A 132 10.43 9.59 3.15
N LEU A 133 11.43 10.35 3.60
CA LEU A 133 12.64 10.65 2.82
C LEU A 133 13.50 9.41 2.59
N LYS A 134 13.75 8.61 3.63
CA LYS A 134 14.46 7.32 3.49
C LYS A 134 13.74 6.38 2.52
N GLN A 135 12.40 6.32 2.58
CA GLN A 135 11.58 5.52 1.65
C GLN A 135 11.66 6.05 0.21
N LYS A 136 11.59 7.38 0.02
CA LYS A 136 11.71 8.01 -1.30
C LYS A 136 13.06 7.70 -1.96
N PHE A 137 14.16 7.88 -1.23
CA PHE A 137 15.50 7.54 -1.74
C PHE A 137 15.60 6.06 -2.16
N ARG A 138 15.10 5.15 -1.31
CA ARG A 138 15.08 3.71 -1.62
C ARG A 138 14.26 3.41 -2.87
N PHE A 139 13.11 4.04 -3.03
CA PHE A 139 12.26 3.89 -4.20
C PHE A 139 12.98 4.32 -5.48
N GLU A 140 13.57 5.52 -5.48
CA GLU A 140 14.31 6.04 -6.63
C GLU A 140 15.48 5.12 -7.00
N LEU A 141 16.18 4.59 -6.00
CA LEU A 141 17.28 3.64 -6.21
C LEU A 141 16.80 2.34 -6.86
N VAL A 142 15.65 1.80 -6.44
CA VAL A 142 15.10 0.58 -7.07
C VAL A 142 14.59 0.86 -8.48
N MET A 143 13.87 1.96 -8.70
CA MET A 143 13.39 2.32 -10.04
C MET A 143 14.55 2.47 -11.02
N TYR A 144 15.61 3.13 -10.61
CA TYR A 144 16.84 3.23 -11.38
C TYR A 144 17.45 1.84 -11.69
N SER A 145 17.50 0.96 -10.69
CA SER A 145 18.06 -0.39 -10.81
C SER A 145 17.31 -1.29 -11.81
N ILE A 146 15.98 -1.21 -11.88
CA ILE A 146 15.15 -2.03 -12.77
C ILE A 146 15.29 -1.60 -14.25
N HIS A 147 15.45 -0.30 -14.47
CA HIS A 147 15.53 0.26 -15.83
C HIS A 147 16.96 0.24 -16.39
N GLU A 148 17.97 0.04 -15.56
CA GLU A 148 19.35 -0.20 -16.00
C GLU A 148 19.52 -1.57 -16.68
N THR A 149 18.72 -2.57 -16.28
CA THR A 149 18.77 -3.93 -16.83
C THR A 149 17.85 -4.15 -18.04
N ASN A 150 16.91 -3.24 -18.30
CA ASN A 150 15.92 -3.36 -19.38
C ASN A 150 16.14 -2.28 -20.44
N ASP A 151 16.26 -2.70 -21.71
CA ASP A 151 16.39 -1.85 -22.92
C ASP A 151 15.09 -1.06 -23.24
N CYS A 152 14.49 -0.42 -22.24
CA CYS A 152 13.33 0.43 -22.42
C CYS A 152 13.78 1.88 -22.67
N LYS A 153 13.15 2.54 -23.66
CA LYS A 153 13.48 3.87 -24.21
C LYS A 153 13.41 5.07 -23.22
N ARG A 154 13.34 4.86 -21.90
CA ARG A 154 13.22 5.93 -20.88
C ARG A 154 14.22 5.73 -19.74
N LYS A 155 15.24 6.60 -19.66
CA LYS A 155 16.27 6.58 -18.60
C LYS A 155 15.75 7.25 -17.32
N TYR A 156 15.67 6.51 -16.22
CA TYR A 156 15.43 7.09 -14.88
C TYR A 156 16.70 7.82 -14.39
N LYS A 157 16.54 8.92 -13.64
CA LYS A 157 17.68 9.68 -13.11
C LYS A 157 18.31 8.94 -11.93
N ASN A 158 19.64 8.82 -11.92
CA ASN A 158 20.38 8.24 -10.79
C ASN A 158 20.18 9.11 -9.53
N PRO A 159 19.68 8.56 -8.41
CA PRO A 159 19.47 9.30 -7.17
C PRO A 159 20.77 9.60 -6.41
N THR A 160 21.90 9.04 -6.85
CA THR A 160 23.23 9.22 -6.23
C THR A 160 24.18 9.94 -7.17
N THR A 161 25.28 10.47 -6.63
CA THR A 161 26.41 11.01 -7.45
C THR A 161 27.38 9.94 -7.92
N LEU A 162 27.18 8.67 -7.54
CA LEU A 162 28.05 7.56 -7.93
C LEU A 162 27.75 7.10 -9.35
N GLY A 163 28.78 6.72 -10.10
CA GLY A 163 28.64 6.12 -11.42
C GLY A 163 27.94 4.75 -11.37
N ASN A 164 27.33 4.37 -12.49
CA ASN A 164 26.60 3.11 -12.66
C ASN A 164 27.42 1.88 -12.21
N ASP A 165 28.67 1.80 -12.65
CA ASP A 165 29.59 0.69 -12.32
C ASP A 165 29.80 0.57 -10.81
N ALA A 166 29.91 1.69 -10.10
CA ALA A 166 30.08 1.70 -8.65
C ALA A 166 28.83 1.15 -7.94
N ILE A 167 27.62 1.54 -8.39
CA ILE A 167 26.35 1.03 -7.83
C ILE A 167 26.23 -0.48 -8.07
N ALA A 168 26.57 -0.95 -9.29
CA ALA A 168 26.52 -2.36 -9.64
C ALA A 168 27.51 -3.20 -8.81
N ILE A 169 28.74 -2.70 -8.60
CA ILE A 169 29.75 -3.36 -7.76
C ILE A 169 29.29 -3.43 -6.30
N ILE A 170 28.78 -2.32 -5.74
CA ILE A 170 28.28 -2.28 -4.36
C ILE A 170 27.13 -3.28 -4.20
N LYS A 171 26.17 -3.30 -5.12
CA LYS A 171 25.09 -4.30 -5.14
C LYS A 171 25.66 -5.70 -5.16
N LYS A 172 26.57 -6.02 -6.08
CA LYS A 172 27.16 -7.36 -6.22
C LYS A 172 27.94 -7.80 -4.98
N ILE A 173 28.62 -6.88 -4.29
CA ILE A 173 29.36 -7.18 -3.05
C ILE A 173 28.39 -7.40 -1.89
N VAL A 174 27.39 -6.54 -1.73
CA VAL A 174 26.41 -6.62 -0.64
C VAL A 174 25.43 -7.80 -0.85
N SER A 175 25.09 -8.13 -2.10
CA SER A 175 24.14 -9.19 -2.47
C SER A 175 24.77 -10.57 -2.70
N LYS A 176 26.10 -10.71 -2.56
CA LYS A 176 26.78 -11.98 -2.80
C LYS A 176 26.40 -13.01 -1.72
N ASN A 177 25.76 -14.09 -2.20
CA ASN A 177 25.59 -15.41 -1.61
C ASN A 177 24.57 -15.56 -0.46
N ILE A 178 23.47 -16.26 -0.75
CA ILE A 178 22.43 -16.68 0.20
C ILE A 178 23.02 -17.48 1.37
N ASP A 179 24.12 -18.22 1.14
CA ASP A 179 24.83 -18.99 2.17
C ASP A 179 25.85 -18.15 2.97
N PHE A 180 26.39 -17.06 2.39
CA PHE A 180 27.44 -16.22 2.99
C PHE A 180 27.00 -14.77 3.28
N SER A 181 25.70 -14.57 3.54
CA SER A 181 25.19 -13.25 3.90
C SER A 181 25.80 -12.74 5.22
N TYR A 182 26.09 -11.43 5.31
CA TYR A 182 26.56 -10.81 6.56
C TYR A 182 25.60 -11.09 7.75
N LYS A 183 24.32 -11.31 7.47
CA LYS A 183 23.29 -11.73 8.43
C LYS A 183 23.59 -13.11 9.03
N ASN A 184 23.96 -14.09 8.21
CA ASN A 184 24.29 -15.44 8.66
C ASN A 184 25.54 -15.40 9.54
N TYR A 185 26.57 -14.65 9.13
CA TYR A 185 27.78 -14.47 9.94
C TYR A 185 27.50 -13.80 11.28
N ALA A 186 26.64 -12.78 11.32
CA ALA A 186 26.23 -12.16 12.57
C ALA A 186 25.52 -13.15 13.50
N ARG A 187 24.66 -14.00 12.94
CA ARG A 187 23.94 -15.04 13.69
C ARG A 187 24.88 -16.10 14.26
N ILE A 188 25.85 -16.56 13.46
CA ILE A 188 26.89 -17.51 13.90
C ILE A 188 27.72 -16.87 15.01
N PHE A 189 28.20 -15.64 14.81
CA PHE A 189 28.96 -14.90 15.80
C PHE A 189 28.21 -14.74 17.13
N LEU A 190 26.93 -14.35 17.10
CA LEU A 190 26.13 -14.21 18.33
C LEU A 190 26.01 -15.53 19.08
N LYS A 191 25.81 -16.66 18.38
CA LYS A 191 25.78 -17.99 19.01
C LYS A 191 27.12 -18.38 19.62
N GLU A 192 28.24 -18.13 18.92
CA GLU A 192 29.58 -18.45 19.41
C GLU A 192 30.03 -17.58 20.59
N THR A 193 29.38 -16.42 20.77
CA THR A 193 29.67 -15.47 21.85
C THR A 193 28.69 -15.58 23.03
N GLU A 194 27.79 -16.58 23.02
CA GLU A 194 26.97 -16.90 24.18
C GLU A 194 27.85 -17.42 25.33
N ASN A 195 27.73 -16.80 26.51
CA ASN A 195 28.38 -17.20 27.76
C ASN A 195 29.93 -17.14 27.80
N ILE A 196 30.57 -16.39 26.91
CA ILE A 196 32.02 -16.15 27.00
C ILE A 196 32.33 -14.93 27.89
N SER A 197 33.58 -14.84 28.36
CA SER A 197 34.06 -13.66 29.08
C SER A 197 34.18 -12.45 28.16
N TYR A 198 34.00 -11.26 28.71
CA TYR A 198 34.07 -10.02 27.95
C TYR A 198 35.42 -9.83 27.25
N HIS A 199 36.53 -10.23 27.88
CA HIS A 199 37.85 -10.22 27.25
C HIS A 199 37.88 -11.02 25.94
N ARG A 200 37.39 -12.27 25.96
CA ARG A 200 37.34 -13.13 24.76
C ARG A 200 36.35 -12.59 23.73
N PHE A 201 35.26 -11.97 24.17
CA PHE A 201 34.31 -11.33 23.28
C PHE A 201 34.97 -10.20 22.46
N LYS A 202 35.82 -9.36 23.08
CA LYS A 202 36.53 -8.29 22.36
C LYS A 202 37.43 -8.82 21.23
N GLU A 203 38.15 -9.91 21.49
CA GLU A 203 38.96 -10.59 20.47
C GLU A 203 38.10 -11.16 19.33
N SER A 204 37.01 -11.85 19.66
CA SER A 204 36.07 -12.40 18.68
C SER A 204 35.41 -11.28 17.86
N LEU A 205 35.05 -10.16 18.49
CA LEU A 205 34.46 -9.00 17.82
C LEU A 205 35.43 -8.40 16.81
N TYR A 206 36.71 -8.26 17.16
CA TYR A 206 37.74 -7.81 16.22
C TYR A 206 37.82 -8.72 14.98
N ARG A 207 37.89 -10.05 15.20
CA ARG A 207 37.93 -11.04 14.10
C ARG A 207 36.69 -10.95 13.22
N TYR A 208 35.51 -10.81 13.82
CA TYR A 208 34.25 -10.68 13.09
C TYR A 208 34.20 -9.41 12.21
N LEU A 209 34.64 -8.27 12.75
CA LEU A 209 34.65 -7.00 12.00
C LEU A 209 35.65 -7.04 10.84
N THR A 210 36.83 -7.60 11.05
CA THR A 210 37.89 -7.70 10.01
C THR A 210 37.67 -8.81 8.99
N PHE A 211 36.82 -9.79 9.30
CA PHE A 211 36.53 -10.92 8.41
C PHE A 211 36.06 -10.46 7.01
N GLY A 212 36.70 -10.97 5.95
CA GLY A 212 36.35 -10.65 4.56
C GLY A 212 36.94 -9.35 4.01
N ILE A 213 37.74 -8.62 4.78
CA ILE A 213 38.54 -7.49 4.26
C ILE A 213 39.78 -8.05 3.58
N GLN A 214 39.93 -7.83 2.27
CA GLN A 214 41.07 -8.33 1.48
C GLN A 214 42.28 -7.38 1.46
N ASN A 215 42.07 -6.10 1.78
CA ASN A 215 43.13 -5.08 1.72
C ASN A 215 44.02 -5.16 2.96
N THR A 216 45.31 -5.50 2.75
CA THR A 216 46.32 -5.66 3.79
C THR A 216 46.66 -4.35 4.51
N LEU A 217 46.62 -3.20 3.83
CA LEU A 217 46.86 -1.89 4.45
C LEU A 217 45.76 -1.54 5.46
N ILE A 218 44.51 -1.76 5.09
CA ILE A 218 43.35 -1.54 5.97
C ILE A 218 43.42 -2.47 7.18
N LEU A 219 43.76 -3.75 6.97
CA LEU A 219 43.92 -4.70 8.06
C LEU A 219 45.01 -4.25 9.05
N ASN A 220 46.14 -3.73 8.56
CA ASN A 220 47.21 -3.22 9.42
C ASN A 220 46.77 -1.99 10.24
N ILE A 221 46.01 -1.05 9.64
CA ILE A 221 45.46 0.11 10.35
C ILE A 221 44.48 -0.36 11.45
N LEU A 222 43.55 -1.26 11.10
CA LEU A 222 42.60 -1.83 12.06
C LEU A 222 43.30 -2.59 13.18
N GLN A 223 44.33 -3.38 12.85
CA GLN A 223 45.10 -4.11 13.85
C GLN A 223 45.81 -3.16 14.82
N ARG A 224 46.43 -2.10 14.32
CA ARG A 224 47.15 -1.13 15.16
C ARG A 224 46.21 -0.33 16.07
N ASP A 225 45.11 0.17 15.52
CA ASP A 225 44.30 1.19 16.18
C ASP A 225 43.05 0.61 16.86
N LEU A 226 42.38 -0.39 16.25
CA LEU A 226 41.15 -0.98 16.82
C LEU A 226 41.46 -1.94 17.98
N LEU A 227 42.50 -2.78 17.90
CA LEU A 227 42.87 -3.68 18.99
C LEU A 227 43.25 -2.90 20.26
N ARG A 228 44.07 -1.85 20.12
CA ARG A 228 44.44 -0.97 21.25
C ARG A 228 43.21 -0.33 21.89
N LYS A 229 42.26 0.14 21.07
CA LYS A 229 40.99 0.69 21.57
C LYS A 229 40.18 -0.38 22.31
N PHE A 230 40.09 -1.60 21.77
CA PHE A 230 39.37 -2.70 22.41
C PHE A 230 40.02 -3.15 23.71
N GLU A 231 41.34 -3.27 23.78
CA GLU A 231 42.05 -3.55 25.03
C GLU A 231 41.74 -2.49 26.11
N GLY A 232 41.58 -1.22 25.71
CA GLY A 232 41.19 -0.12 26.59
C GLY A 232 39.75 -0.17 27.13
N MET A 233 38.82 -0.80 26.42
CA MET A 233 37.38 -0.75 26.74
C MET A 233 37.04 -1.59 27.97
N TYR A 234 36.36 -0.95 28.94
CA TYR A 234 35.78 -1.56 30.14
C TYR A 234 36.66 -2.63 30.81
N LYS A 235 37.97 -2.37 30.96
CA LYS A 235 38.96 -3.33 31.52
C LYS A 235 38.54 -3.96 32.85
N SER A 236 37.82 -3.23 33.70
CA SER A 236 37.33 -3.73 34.98
C SER A 236 36.31 -4.87 34.86
N ARG A 237 35.64 -5.00 33.70
CA ARG A 237 34.59 -5.99 33.41
C ARG A 237 35.09 -7.15 32.54
N ASP A 238 36.40 -7.25 32.28
CA ASP A 238 36.97 -8.26 31.36
C ASP A 238 36.72 -9.71 31.78
N ARG A 239 36.55 -9.94 33.08
CA ARG A 239 36.25 -11.25 33.66
C ARG A 239 34.75 -11.57 33.71
N ASP A 240 33.89 -10.58 33.49
CA ASP A 240 32.45 -10.76 33.53
C ASP A 240 31.97 -11.51 32.29
N CYS A 241 30.87 -12.24 32.42
CA CYS A 241 30.16 -12.79 31.27
C CYS A 241 29.54 -11.67 30.45
N LEU A 242 29.51 -11.83 29.13
CA LEU A 242 28.85 -10.89 28.23
C LEU A 242 27.34 -10.84 28.52
N ASP A 243 26.86 -9.70 28.99
CA ASP A 243 25.43 -9.39 29.08
C ASP A 243 24.99 -8.44 27.95
N PHE A 244 23.67 -8.25 27.83
CA PHE A 244 23.11 -7.39 26.80
C PHE A 244 23.51 -5.91 26.95
N ASP A 245 23.66 -5.41 28.18
CA ASP A 245 24.07 -4.02 28.44
C ASP A 245 25.51 -3.77 27.97
N LEU A 246 26.42 -4.70 28.27
CA LEU A 246 27.82 -4.64 27.85
C LEU A 246 27.96 -4.77 26.34
N LEU A 247 27.18 -5.66 25.70
CA LEU A 247 27.08 -5.73 24.24
C LEU A 247 26.63 -4.38 23.65
N LEU A 248 25.55 -3.81 24.17
CA LEU A 248 25.00 -2.54 23.71
C LEU A 248 26.03 -1.40 23.83
N ARG A 249 26.67 -1.26 24.99
CA ARG A 249 27.70 -0.25 25.26
C ARG A 249 28.91 -0.42 24.35
N THR A 250 29.36 -1.67 24.17
CA THR A 250 30.49 -2.00 23.29
C THR A 250 30.18 -1.65 21.85
N CYS A 251 28.99 -1.99 21.35
CA CYS A 251 28.58 -1.65 19.99
C CYS A 251 28.46 -0.13 19.77
N ARG A 252 27.92 0.64 20.75
CA ARG A 252 27.87 2.11 20.66
C ARG A 252 29.26 2.72 20.57
N GLN A 253 30.16 2.32 21.47
CA GLN A 253 31.53 2.83 21.50
C GLN A 253 32.32 2.40 20.26
N THR A 254 32.07 1.20 19.73
CA THR A 254 32.67 0.76 18.47
C THR A 254 32.18 1.61 17.30
N ILE A 255 30.90 1.97 17.24
CA ILE A 255 30.39 2.92 16.22
C ILE A 255 31.13 4.26 16.31
N GLU A 256 31.35 4.78 17.51
CA GLU A 256 32.06 6.04 17.73
C GLU A 256 33.50 5.97 17.21
N PHE A 257 34.20 4.84 17.39
CA PHE A 257 35.53 4.62 16.81
C PHE A 257 35.53 4.71 15.28
N PHE A 258 34.44 4.37 14.62
CA PHE A 258 34.29 4.46 13.16
C PHE A 258 33.54 5.72 12.69
N THR A 259 33.20 6.65 13.60
CA THR A 259 32.44 7.86 13.26
C THR A 259 32.93 9.09 14.04
N THR A 260 32.47 9.31 15.27
CA THR A 260 32.79 10.48 16.12
C THR A 260 33.20 10.06 17.53
N GLU A 261 34.46 10.20 17.91
CA GLU A 261 34.99 9.72 19.20
C GLU A 261 34.76 10.68 20.38
N ASP A 262 34.79 11.99 20.13
CA ASP A 262 34.59 13.05 21.11
C ASP A 262 33.17 13.67 21.02
N SER A 263 32.27 12.98 20.29
CA SER A 263 30.92 13.47 19.96
C SER A 263 30.86 14.76 19.13
N LYS A 264 31.99 15.27 18.60
CA LYS A 264 32.03 16.52 17.84
C LYS A 264 32.86 16.43 16.56
N SER A 265 34.03 15.82 16.61
CA SER A 265 34.96 15.65 15.48
C SER A 265 34.97 14.21 14.96
N PRO A 266 35.32 14.02 13.68
CA PRO A 266 35.50 12.69 13.11
C PRO A 266 36.62 11.92 13.81
N SER A 267 36.42 10.63 14.03
CA SER A 267 37.43 9.80 14.69
C SER A 267 38.70 9.66 13.83
N GLN A 268 39.85 9.50 14.49
CA GLN A 268 41.12 9.30 13.79
C GLN A 268 41.09 8.05 12.89
N LEU A 269 40.40 7.00 13.35
CA LEU A 269 40.27 5.75 12.61
C LEU A 269 39.36 5.93 11.38
N PHE A 270 38.28 6.72 11.50
CA PHE A 270 37.44 7.09 10.36
C PHE A 270 38.23 7.86 9.29
N ILE A 271 39.01 8.87 9.71
CA ILE A 271 39.86 9.65 8.79
C ILE A 271 40.94 8.77 8.15
N ALA A 272 41.61 7.91 8.92
CA ALA A 272 42.67 7.03 8.43
C ALA A 272 42.15 6.00 7.40
N LEU A 273 40.93 5.46 7.61
CA LEU A 273 40.30 4.57 6.65
C LEU A 273 39.76 5.31 5.43
N ALA A 274 39.23 6.53 5.61
CA ALA A 274 38.78 7.37 4.53
C ALA A 274 39.94 7.77 3.59
N ALA A 275 41.14 8.01 4.13
CA ALA A 275 42.34 8.31 3.35
C ALA A 275 42.81 7.16 2.43
N GLN A 276 42.27 5.95 2.59
CA GLN A 276 42.54 4.80 1.72
C GLN A 276 41.49 4.65 0.60
N ASP A 277 40.63 5.66 0.39
CA ASP A 277 39.57 5.71 -0.64
C ASP A 277 38.65 4.48 -0.69
N ASN A 278 38.35 3.90 0.48
CA ASN A 278 37.49 2.72 0.58
C ASN A 278 36.25 2.92 1.47
N PRO A 279 35.28 3.74 1.03
CA PRO A 279 34.05 4.01 1.78
C PRO A 279 33.21 2.74 2.02
N LEU A 280 33.28 1.77 1.12
CA LEU A 280 32.53 0.51 1.21
C LEU A 280 32.95 -0.33 2.42
N THR A 281 34.24 -0.37 2.74
CA THR A 281 34.73 -1.12 3.90
C THR A 281 34.18 -0.55 5.20
N ILE A 282 34.20 0.77 5.36
CA ILE A 282 33.64 1.45 6.53
C ILE A 282 32.13 1.17 6.64
N ALA A 283 31.39 1.30 5.53
CA ALA A 283 29.95 1.03 5.50
C ALA A 283 29.61 -0.42 5.88
N ILE A 284 30.40 -1.40 5.41
CA ILE A 284 30.22 -2.83 5.76
C ILE A 284 30.55 -3.10 7.23
N ILE A 285 31.61 -2.50 7.78
CA ILE A 285 31.93 -2.65 9.22
C ILE A 285 30.80 -2.09 10.08
N LEU A 286 30.30 -0.88 9.77
CA LEU A 286 29.17 -0.29 10.47
C LEU A 286 27.93 -1.17 10.36
N LEU A 287 27.68 -1.74 9.18
CA LEU A 287 26.60 -2.69 8.95
C LEU A 287 26.72 -3.95 9.82
N LYS A 288 27.91 -4.56 9.91
CA LYS A 288 28.18 -5.71 10.78
C LYS A 288 27.87 -5.41 12.25
N ILE A 289 28.20 -4.21 12.73
CA ILE A 289 27.87 -3.80 14.11
C ILE A 289 26.35 -3.70 14.32
N ILE A 290 25.62 -3.11 13.36
CA ILE A 290 24.14 -3.05 13.43
C ILE A 290 23.53 -4.46 13.45
N LEU A 291 24.17 -5.42 12.79
CA LEU A 291 23.65 -6.77 12.69
C LEU A 291 23.73 -7.59 13.98
N ILE A 292 24.78 -7.39 14.75
CA ILE A 292 24.92 -8.03 16.05
C ILE A 292 24.08 -7.31 17.12
N CYS A 293 23.85 -6.00 16.97
CA CYS A 293 23.02 -5.22 17.89
C CYS A 293 22.12 -4.20 17.16
N LYS A 294 20.89 -4.59 16.82
CA LYS A 294 19.94 -3.72 16.11
C LYS A 294 19.61 -2.41 16.86
N TYR A 295 19.71 -2.42 18.18
CA TYR A 295 19.33 -1.30 19.05
C TYR A 295 20.29 -0.10 18.96
N VAL A 296 21.50 -0.28 18.39
CA VAL A 296 22.42 0.84 18.17
C VAL A 296 22.19 1.59 16.85
N ARG A 297 21.19 1.20 16.04
CA ARG A 297 20.91 1.88 14.76
C ARG A 297 20.59 3.36 14.93
N ALA A 298 19.81 3.71 15.94
CA ALA A 298 19.48 5.10 16.24
C ALA A 298 20.75 5.91 16.61
N HIS A 299 21.68 5.30 17.36
CA HIS A 299 22.97 5.91 17.71
C HIS A 299 23.84 6.14 16.48
N LEU A 300 23.92 5.15 15.58
CA LEU A 300 24.63 5.29 14.31
C LEU A 300 24.08 6.46 13.48
N ASP A 301 22.76 6.55 13.33
CA ASP A 301 22.13 7.65 12.59
C ASP A 301 22.45 9.02 13.23
N ILE A 302 22.54 9.12 14.56
CA ILE A 302 23.00 10.33 15.27
C ILE A 302 24.47 10.63 14.93
N CYS A 303 25.36 9.63 14.98
CA CYS A 303 26.77 9.82 14.66
C CYS A 303 26.97 10.30 13.21
N ILE A 304 26.21 9.75 12.25
CA ILE A 304 26.21 10.23 10.87
C ILE A 304 25.71 11.68 10.78
N ALA A 305 24.64 12.04 11.50
CA ALA A 305 24.16 13.42 11.54
C ALA A 305 25.22 14.39 12.07
N LYS A 306 25.96 14.00 13.13
CA LYS A 306 27.08 14.79 13.67
C LYS A 306 28.19 14.99 12.66
N LEU A 307 28.56 13.95 11.91
CA LEU A 307 29.56 14.07 10.83
C LEU A 307 29.10 15.01 9.73
N ILE A 308 27.83 14.94 9.32
CA ILE A 308 27.28 15.86 8.31
C ILE A 308 27.36 17.31 8.79
N LEU A 309 26.96 17.58 10.04
CA LEU A 309 27.03 18.92 10.65
C LEU A 309 28.48 19.42 10.80
N TYR A 310 29.44 18.53 11.10
CA TYR A 310 30.85 18.89 11.15
C TYR A 310 31.38 19.37 9.80
N TYR A 311 30.99 18.67 8.71
CA TYR A 311 31.44 18.99 7.36
C TYR A 311 30.60 20.07 6.65
N GLU A 312 29.52 20.55 7.25
CA GLU A 312 28.61 21.55 6.66
C GLU A 312 29.31 22.85 6.25
N ASN A 313 30.34 23.27 7.00
CA ASN A 313 31.08 24.50 6.75
C ASN A 313 32.14 24.38 5.63
N PHE A 314 32.31 23.20 5.03
CA PHE A 314 33.30 22.94 3.98
C PHE A 314 32.64 22.89 2.60
N SER A 315 33.41 23.20 1.55
CA SER A 315 32.91 23.17 0.18
C SER A 315 32.63 21.74 -0.32
N GLU A 316 31.73 21.59 -1.30
CA GLU A 316 31.40 20.26 -1.87
C GLU A 316 32.63 19.54 -2.43
N GLN A 317 33.60 20.29 -2.99
CA GLN A 317 34.84 19.74 -3.53
C GLN A 317 35.74 19.15 -2.43
N GLU A 318 35.87 19.84 -1.30
CA GLU A 318 36.67 19.37 -0.15
C GLU A 318 36.02 18.16 0.53
N CYS A 319 34.69 18.07 0.49
CA CYS A 319 33.91 16.98 1.09
C CYS A 319 33.64 15.80 0.15
N GLN A 320 34.19 15.76 -1.06
CA GLN A 320 33.81 14.75 -2.06
C GLN A 320 34.01 13.31 -1.55
N TRP A 321 35.09 13.02 -0.83
CA TRP A 321 35.34 11.71 -0.24
C TRP A 321 34.27 11.33 0.80
N PHE A 322 33.81 12.29 1.59
CA PHE A 322 32.79 12.09 2.62
C PHE A 322 31.40 11.94 2.00
N ILE A 323 31.09 12.72 0.97
CA ILE A 323 29.87 12.56 0.15
C ILE A 323 29.85 11.16 -0.46
N ASN A 324 30.96 10.71 -1.06
CA ASN A 324 31.08 9.34 -1.57
C ASN A 324 30.83 8.29 -0.49
N PHE A 325 31.36 8.50 0.73
CA PHE A 325 31.04 7.65 1.88
C PHE A 325 29.54 7.63 2.21
N LEU A 326 28.87 8.79 2.26
CA LEU A 326 27.43 8.88 2.52
C LEU A 326 26.60 8.19 1.45
N GLU A 327 26.97 8.33 0.17
CA GLU A 327 26.29 7.63 -0.94
C GLU A 327 26.44 6.11 -0.80
N VAL A 328 27.66 5.62 -0.58
CA VAL A 328 27.91 4.19 -0.37
C VAL A 328 27.18 3.68 0.87
N PHE A 329 27.23 4.43 1.98
CA PHE A 329 26.53 4.11 3.20
C PHE A 329 25.01 4.02 2.97
N ASN A 330 24.43 4.98 2.25
CA ASN A 330 23.01 4.98 1.91
C ASN A 330 22.62 3.80 1.04
N ILE A 331 23.42 3.46 0.02
CA ILE A 331 23.18 2.29 -0.82
C ILE A 331 23.28 1.01 0.02
N VAL A 332 24.37 0.82 0.78
CA VAL A 332 24.61 -0.37 1.61
C VAL A 332 23.46 -0.56 2.59
N PHE A 333 23.07 0.50 3.31
CA PHE A 333 21.95 0.40 4.25
C PHE A 333 20.58 0.39 3.57
N ALA A 334 20.40 0.93 2.36
CA ALA A 334 19.16 0.75 1.59
C ALA A 334 19.00 -0.70 1.16
N ILE A 335 20.05 -1.32 0.60
CA ILE A 335 20.08 -2.72 0.21
C ILE A 335 19.91 -3.60 1.45
N TYR A 336 20.67 -3.35 2.51
CA TYR A 336 20.72 -4.18 3.72
C TYR A 336 19.54 -3.96 4.68
N THR A 337 18.86 -2.82 4.61
CA THR A 337 17.50 -2.75 5.17
C THR A 337 16.54 -3.69 4.45
N GLU A 338 17.06 -4.54 3.53
CA GLU A 338 16.64 -5.90 3.22
C GLU A 338 15.32 -6.13 3.87
N ASN A 339 14.31 -5.79 3.10
CA ASN A 339 13.31 -6.73 2.69
C ASN A 339 12.30 -5.92 1.88
N ILE A 340 12.59 -5.39 0.67
CA ILE A 340 11.54 -4.74 -0.14
C ILE A 340 11.70 -4.95 -1.64
N GLN A 341 10.84 -5.78 -2.23
CA GLN A 341 10.52 -5.71 -3.67
C GLN A 341 9.37 -4.71 -3.81
N TYR A 342 9.38 -3.85 -4.83
CA TYR A 342 8.31 -2.88 -5.03
C TYR A 342 7.37 -3.46 -6.08
N ASP A 343 6.16 -3.82 -5.68
CA ASP A 343 5.13 -4.14 -6.66
C ASP A 343 4.51 -2.83 -7.14
N LEU A 344 4.73 -2.56 -8.42
CA LEU A 344 4.10 -1.45 -9.12
C LEU A 344 2.68 -1.88 -9.49
N VAL A 345 1.69 -1.42 -8.72
CA VAL A 345 0.29 -1.60 -9.09
C VAL A 345 -0.18 -0.34 -9.80
N LYS A 346 -0.40 -0.46 -11.11
CA LYS A 346 -1.04 0.58 -11.92
C LYS A 346 -2.47 0.77 -11.43
N VAL A 347 -2.84 1.94 -10.92
CA VAL A 347 -4.13 2.20 -10.25
C VAL A 347 -5.22 2.52 -11.26
N GLU A 348 -4.89 3.10 -12.41
CA GLU A 348 -5.86 3.43 -13.47
C GLU A 348 -5.43 2.85 -14.82
N ASP A 349 -6.36 2.19 -15.51
CA ASP A 349 -6.19 1.90 -16.93
C ASP A 349 -6.48 3.19 -17.71
N CYS A 350 -5.44 3.98 -17.96
CA CYS A 350 -5.55 5.10 -18.88
C CYS A 350 -5.94 4.56 -20.27
N THR A 351 -7.17 4.86 -20.68
CA THR A 351 -7.60 4.84 -22.07
C THR A 351 -6.77 5.85 -22.85
N GLN A 352 -6.00 5.34 -23.83
CA GLN A 352 -5.45 6.03 -25.01
C GLN A 352 -4.65 7.34 -24.82
N GLY A 353 -3.42 7.34 -25.38
CA GLY A 353 -2.76 8.55 -25.89
C GLY A 353 -1.65 9.13 -25.00
N ASN A 354 -0.57 9.59 -25.66
CA ASN A 354 0.67 10.14 -25.08
C ASN A 354 0.45 11.28 -24.07
N VAL A 355 0.34 10.96 -22.78
CA VAL A 355 0.43 11.91 -21.67
C VAL A 355 1.54 11.45 -20.71
N PRO A 356 2.35 12.36 -20.12
CA PRO A 356 3.34 11.99 -19.11
C PRO A 356 2.66 11.31 -17.92
N VAL A 357 3.25 10.20 -17.47
CA VAL A 357 2.80 9.42 -16.30
C VAL A 357 2.86 10.31 -15.05
N ASP A 358 1.72 10.57 -14.42
CA ASP A 358 1.67 11.28 -13.13
C ASP A 358 2.00 10.27 -12.00
N MET A 359 2.66 10.73 -10.95
CA MET A 359 2.99 9.94 -9.74
C MET A 359 1.74 9.37 -9.04
N LYS A 360 0.55 9.77 -9.49
CA LYS A 360 -0.77 9.35 -9.03
C LYS A 360 -1.28 8.07 -9.71
N ASP A 361 -0.75 7.70 -10.88
CA ASP A 361 -1.24 6.57 -11.70
C ASP A 361 -0.73 5.21 -11.20
N TYR A 362 0.28 5.22 -10.34
CA TYR A 362 0.93 4.05 -9.77
C TYR A 362 0.93 4.17 -8.25
N ARG A 363 0.34 3.18 -7.56
CA ARG A 363 0.56 3.00 -6.13
C ARG A 363 1.72 2.05 -5.96
N ILE A 364 2.78 2.58 -5.37
CA ILE A 364 4.00 1.86 -5.07
C ILE A 364 3.78 1.20 -3.72
N PHE A 365 3.74 -0.12 -3.71
CA PHE A 365 3.70 -0.86 -2.47
C PHE A 365 5.12 -1.35 -2.18
N PRO A 366 5.77 -0.80 -1.15
CA PRO A 366 6.97 -1.42 -0.63
C PRO A 366 6.56 -2.79 -0.07
N GLN A 367 6.88 -3.90 -0.74
CA GLN A 367 6.78 -5.20 -0.09
C GLN A 367 7.71 -5.15 1.10
N LEU A 368 7.34 -5.52 2.31
CA LEU A 368 8.39 -6.08 3.16
C LEU A 368 8.72 -7.45 2.49
N LYS A 369 9.97 -7.96 2.43
CA LYS A 369 10.31 -9.41 2.49
C LYS A 369 9.90 -9.81 3.92
N SER A 370 8.63 -9.58 4.24
CA SER A 370 7.68 -10.64 4.46
C SER A 370 8.28 -11.71 5.32
N ALA A 371 7.73 -11.81 6.53
CA ALA A 371 7.79 -13.05 7.27
C ALA A 371 7.38 -14.13 6.26
N ASN A 372 8.36 -14.92 5.82
CA ASN A 372 8.09 -16.09 5.02
C ASN A 372 7.37 -17.05 5.98
N LEU A 373 6.05 -17.01 5.92
CA LEU A 373 5.13 -17.80 6.71
C LEU A 373 4.53 -18.90 5.83
N ARG A 374 5.21 -19.23 4.72
CA ARG A 374 4.80 -20.30 3.81
C ARG A 374 4.69 -21.60 4.60
N SER A 375 3.56 -22.28 4.43
CA SER A 375 3.28 -23.56 5.08
C SER A 375 3.33 -23.52 6.62
N VAL A 376 3.33 -22.33 7.24
CA VAL A 376 3.30 -22.19 8.70
C VAL A 376 1.89 -22.43 9.21
N ASP A 377 1.79 -23.08 10.36
CA ASP A 377 0.54 -23.20 11.09
C ASP A 377 0.32 -21.98 11.99
N LEU A 378 -0.67 -21.19 11.61
CA LEU A 378 -1.15 -19.98 12.28
C LEU A 378 -2.64 -20.13 12.63
N SER A 379 -3.15 -21.36 12.69
CA SER A 379 -4.56 -21.62 12.97
C SER A 379 -4.95 -21.10 14.35
N SER A 380 -6.15 -20.53 14.44
CA SER A 380 -6.72 -19.95 15.67
C SER A 380 -5.90 -18.84 16.35
N ILE A 381 -4.91 -18.24 15.65
CA ILE A 381 -4.13 -17.12 16.19
C ILE A 381 -4.89 -15.79 16.03
N ASP A 382 -4.71 -14.88 16.98
CA ASP A 382 -5.16 -13.48 16.88
C ASP A 382 -4.10 -12.62 16.19
N LEU A 383 -4.41 -12.18 14.97
CA LEU A 383 -3.62 -11.30 14.13
C LEU A 383 -4.41 -10.03 13.77
N ARG A 384 -5.35 -9.61 14.61
CA ARG A 384 -6.17 -8.41 14.36
C ARG A 384 -5.32 -7.16 14.18
N GLY A 385 -5.63 -6.38 13.15
CA GLY A 385 -4.96 -5.11 12.85
C GLY A 385 -3.48 -5.24 12.45
N GLN A 386 -2.93 -6.45 12.35
CA GLN A 386 -1.52 -6.66 12.04
C GLN A 386 -1.21 -6.28 10.60
N ASP A 387 0.02 -5.82 10.37
CA ASP A 387 0.53 -5.54 9.03
C ASP A 387 1.24 -6.76 8.45
N LEU A 388 0.53 -7.46 7.58
CA LEU A 388 0.98 -8.62 6.81
C LEU A 388 1.00 -8.29 5.30
N SER A 389 1.11 -7.00 4.95
CA SER A 389 1.17 -6.56 3.56
C SER A 389 2.35 -7.24 2.86
N SER A 390 2.07 -7.84 1.70
CA SER A 390 3.04 -8.61 0.91
C SER A 390 3.65 -9.85 1.59
N ALA A 391 3.10 -10.29 2.73
CA ALA A 391 3.52 -11.52 3.39
C ALA A 391 3.40 -12.74 2.46
N ASP A 392 4.36 -13.66 2.56
CA ASP A 392 4.27 -14.95 1.87
C ASP A 392 3.63 -15.96 2.82
N LEU A 393 2.33 -16.18 2.63
CA LEU A 393 1.46 -17.06 3.39
C LEU A 393 0.96 -18.21 2.51
N ARG A 394 1.67 -18.52 1.41
CA ARG A 394 1.28 -19.62 0.52
C ARG A 394 1.26 -20.92 1.31
N GLU A 395 0.22 -21.72 1.11
CA GLU A 395 0.02 -23.00 1.82
C GLU A 395 -0.04 -22.88 3.37
N ALA A 396 -0.08 -21.67 3.94
CA ALA A 396 -0.17 -21.50 5.38
C ALA A 396 -1.54 -21.97 5.90
N ASN A 397 -1.57 -22.48 7.13
CA ASN A 397 -2.82 -22.79 7.80
C ASN A 397 -3.23 -21.61 8.69
N LEU A 398 -4.22 -20.85 8.25
CA LEU A 398 -4.83 -19.72 8.96
C LEU A 398 -6.26 -20.03 9.38
N SER A 399 -6.65 -21.31 9.39
CA SER A 399 -8.02 -21.70 9.70
C SER A 399 -8.44 -21.22 11.09
N SER A 400 -9.65 -20.69 11.19
CA SER A 400 -10.25 -20.11 12.41
C SER A 400 -9.42 -19.00 13.09
N SER A 401 -8.39 -18.44 12.43
CA SER A 401 -7.64 -17.31 12.97
C SER A 401 -8.41 -16.00 12.85
N ASP A 402 -8.08 -15.01 13.68
CA ASP A 402 -8.69 -13.68 13.63
C ASP A 402 -7.74 -12.67 13.00
N LEU A 403 -7.99 -12.33 11.74
CA LEU A 403 -7.31 -11.30 10.95
C LEU A 403 -8.21 -10.09 10.72
N SER A 404 -9.18 -9.84 11.59
CA SER A 404 -10.06 -8.68 11.46
C SER A 404 -9.23 -7.39 11.45
N GLN A 405 -9.50 -6.49 10.50
CA GLN A 405 -8.76 -5.25 10.27
C GLN A 405 -7.26 -5.42 9.93
N ALA A 406 -6.78 -6.64 9.68
CA ALA A 406 -5.40 -6.86 9.26
C ALA A 406 -5.14 -6.24 7.88
N LYS A 407 -3.90 -5.78 7.66
CA LYS A 407 -3.43 -5.34 6.35
C LYS A 407 -2.78 -6.50 5.63
N LEU A 408 -3.40 -6.97 4.57
CA LEU A 408 -2.99 -8.11 3.75
C LEU A 408 -2.83 -7.69 2.27
N SER A 409 -2.65 -6.39 2.01
CA SER A 409 -2.52 -5.88 0.65
C SER A 409 -1.33 -6.55 -0.02
N LEU A 410 -1.53 -7.11 -1.21
CA LEU A 410 -0.52 -7.88 -1.97
C LEU A 410 0.02 -9.13 -1.26
N ALA A 411 -0.59 -9.60 -0.17
CA ALA A 411 -0.19 -10.85 0.47
C ALA A 411 -0.37 -12.03 -0.49
N LYS A 412 0.57 -12.99 -0.43
CA LYS A 412 0.53 -14.22 -1.22
C LYS A 412 -0.09 -15.33 -0.37
N LEU A 413 -1.36 -15.61 -0.58
CA LEU A 413 -2.18 -16.59 0.14
C LEU A 413 -2.59 -17.79 -0.74
N ASN A 414 -1.89 -18.01 -1.85
CA ASN A 414 -2.21 -19.11 -2.77
C ASN A 414 -2.16 -20.45 -2.02
N PHE A 415 -3.18 -21.29 -2.22
CA PHE A 415 -3.34 -22.58 -1.55
C PHE A 415 -3.39 -22.51 -0.01
N ALA A 416 -3.53 -21.34 0.60
CA ALA A 416 -3.65 -21.21 2.06
C ALA A 416 -4.99 -21.80 2.55
N ASN A 417 -4.97 -22.41 3.74
CA ASN A 417 -6.18 -22.81 4.44
C ASN A 417 -6.69 -21.66 5.31
N LEU A 418 -7.74 -21.00 4.87
CA LEU A 418 -8.42 -19.87 5.50
C LEU A 418 -9.85 -20.26 5.92
N ASN A 419 -10.15 -21.54 6.09
CA ASN A 419 -11.49 -21.99 6.46
C ASN A 419 -11.89 -21.40 7.81
N GLY A 420 -13.08 -20.80 7.88
CA GLY A 420 -13.61 -20.17 9.10
C GLY A 420 -12.81 -18.95 9.59
N VAL A 421 -11.87 -18.43 8.81
CA VAL A 421 -11.06 -17.26 9.21
C VAL A 421 -11.93 -16.01 9.40
N LEU A 422 -11.59 -15.16 10.36
CA LEU A 422 -12.23 -13.86 10.53
C LEU A 422 -11.38 -12.79 9.83
N LEU A 423 -11.90 -12.23 8.74
CA LEU A 423 -11.26 -11.18 7.92
C LEU A 423 -12.14 -9.92 7.85
N LYS A 424 -12.99 -9.70 8.85
CA LYS A 424 -13.87 -8.53 8.91
C LYS A 424 -13.06 -7.26 8.77
N LYS A 425 -13.41 -6.40 7.81
CA LYS A 425 -12.70 -5.13 7.52
C LYS A 425 -11.21 -5.29 7.17
N ALA A 426 -10.74 -6.47 6.79
CA ALA A 426 -9.36 -6.67 6.38
C ALA A 426 -9.07 -5.98 5.03
N GLU A 427 -7.82 -5.52 4.84
CA GLU A 427 -7.36 -4.91 3.58
C GLU A 427 -6.61 -5.93 2.73
N LEU A 428 -7.30 -6.57 1.77
CA LEU A 428 -6.78 -7.60 0.86
C LEU A 428 -6.56 -7.06 -0.56
N PHE A 429 -6.31 -5.76 -0.71
CA PHE A 429 -6.12 -5.13 -2.02
C PHE A 429 -5.03 -5.84 -2.82
N ALA A 430 -5.38 -6.32 -4.01
CA ALA A 430 -4.48 -7.06 -4.91
C ALA A 430 -3.77 -8.27 -4.28
N ALA A 431 -4.30 -8.84 -3.20
CA ALA A 431 -3.79 -10.10 -2.64
C ALA A 431 -4.02 -11.27 -3.60
N THR A 432 -3.11 -12.25 -3.59
CA THR A 432 -3.25 -13.47 -4.39
C THR A 432 -3.77 -14.61 -3.51
N LEU A 433 -4.95 -15.13 -3.82
CA LEU A 433 -5.67 -16.17 -3.08
C LEU A 433 -6.06 -17.34 -3.99
N GLN A 434 -5.30 -17.59 -5.08
CA GLN A 434 -5.64 -18.66 -6.02
C GLN A 434 -5.67 -20.01 -5.32
N ASN A 435 -6.73 -20.77 -5.56
CA ASN A 435 -6.99 -22.08 -4.94
C ASN A 435 -6.98 -22.05 -3.39
N ALA A 436 -7.13 -20.90 -2.75
CA ALA A 436 -7.24 -20.83 -1.29
C ALA A 436 -8.56 -21.43 -0.80
N LEU A 437 -8.54 -21.97 0.42
CA LEU A 437 -9.72 -22.57 1.06
C LEU A 437 -10.31 -21.55 2.04
N LEU A 438 -11.42 -20.89 1.68
CA LEU A 438 -12.12 -19.87 2.48
C LEU A 438 -13.54 -20.32 2.88
N LYS A 439 -13.77 -21.63 3.04
CA LYS A 439 -15.10 -22.14 3.40
C LYS A 439 -15.54 -21.53 4.74
N GLY A 440 -16.71 -20.88 4.75
CA GLY A 440 -17.27 -20.23 5.93
C GLY A 440 -16.46 -19.05 6.48
N ALA A 441 -15.52 -18.48 5.70
CA ALA A 441 -14.75 -17.31 6.13
C ALA A 441 -15.63 -16.06 6.30
N SER A 442 -15.29 -15.19 7.26
CA SER A 442 -15.99 -13.92 7.51
C SER A 442 -15.21 -12.75 6.90
N LEU A 443 -15.56 -12.37 5.68
CA LEU A 443 -14.96 -11.28 4.88
C LEU A 443 -15.86 -10.03 4.81
N ASN A 444 -16.85 -9.92 5.69
CA ASN A 444 -17.79 -8.80 5.67
C ASN A 444 -17.05 -7.46 5.84
N GLU A 445 -17.43 -6.47 5.04
CA GLU A 445 -16.78 -5.15 4.95
C GLU A 445 -15.28 -5.19 4.56
N ALA A 446 -14.74 -6.32 4.09
CA ALA A 446 -13.34 -6.42 3.67
C ALA A 446 -13.11 -5.77 2.29
N ASN A 447 -11.90 -5.26 2.06
CA ASN A 447 -11.50 -4.69 0.78
C ASN A 447 -10.65 -5.70 -0.01
N LEU A 448 -11.27 -6.37 -0.98
CA LEU A 448 -10.63 -7.31 -1.90
C LEU A 448 -10.54 -6.74 -3.33
N ARG A 449 -10.51 -5.42 -3.50
CA ARG A 449 -10.36 -4.81 -4.83
C ARG A 449 -9.14 -5.40 -5.54
N ARG A 450 -9.32 -5.89 -6.76
CA ARG A 450 -8.28 -6.53 -7.58
C ARG A 450 -7.64 -7.78 -6.98
N ALA A 451 -8.20 -8.36 -5.93
CA ALA A 451 -7.71 -9.63 -5.41
C ALA A 451 -7.88 -10.75 -6.46
N GLU A 452 -6.95 -11.70 -6.45
CA GLU A 452 -6.94 -12.82 -7.38
C GLU A 452 -7.36 -14.12 -6.66
N LEU A 453 -8.61 -14.51 -6.82
CA LEU A 453 -9.31 -15.59 -6.11
C LEU A 453 -9.72 -16.73 -7.06
N GLN A 454 -9.03 -16.87 -8.19
CA GLN A 454 -9.38 -17.90 -9.18
C GLN A 454 -9.36 -19.29 -8.52
N LYS A 455 -10.43 -20.06 -8.77
CA LYS A 455 -10.64 -21.41 -8.22
C LYS A 455 -10.61 -21.48 -6.67
N ALA A 456 -10.74 -20.35 -5.97
CA ALA A 456 -10.84 -20.36 -4.51
C ALA A 456 -12.17 -20.98 -4.06
N ASN A 457 -12.16 -21.63 -2.90
CA ASN A 457 -13.36 -22.18 -2.29
C ASN A 457 -13.89 -21.21 -1.23
N LEU A 458 -14.92 -20.44 -1.58
CA LEU A 458 -15.63 -19.48 -0.73
C LEU A 458 -17.02 -20.00 -0.31
N THR A 459 -17.22 -21.33 -0.30
CA THR A 459 -18.52 -21.92 0.05
C THR A 459 -19.01 -21.43 1.41
N GLY A 460 -20.22 -20.88 1.45
CA GLY A 460 -20.82 -20.34 2.67
C GLY A 460 -20.07 -19.15 3.30
N ALA A 461 -19.11 -18.53 2.62
CA ALA A 461 -18.38 -17.38 3.14
C ALA A 461 -19.30 -16.16 3.25
N ASN A 462 -19.02 -15.30 4.23
CA ASN A 462 -19.75 -14.05 4.43
C ASN A 462 -18.94 -12.87 3.86
N LEU A 463 -19.37 -12.35 2.71
CA LEU A 463 -18.81 -11.19 2.01
C LEU A 463 -19.78 -9.99 2.00
N SER A 464 -20.76 -9.94 2.91
CA SER A 464 -21.71 -8.82 2.99
C SER A 464 -20.97 -7.48 3.10
N ASP A 465 -21.40 -6.50 2.31
CA ASP A 465 -20.80 -5.15 2.26
C ASP A 465 -19.29 -5.11 1.92
N ALA A 466 -18.70 -6.21 1.42
CA ALA A 466 -17.31 -6.24 0.98
C ALA A 466 -17.14 -5.52 -0.38
N ILE A 467 -15.90 -5.12 -0.69
CA ILE A 467 -15.56 -4.46 -1.94
C ILE A 467 -14.65 -5.38 -2.77
N LEU A 468 -15.17 -5.89 -3.87
CA LEU A 468 -14.53 -6.82 -4.82
C LEU A 468 -14.38 -6.22 -6.23
N THR A 469 -14.51 -4.90 -6.39
CA THR A 469 -14.36 -4.23 -7.69
C THR A 469 -13.08 -4.70 -8.41
N LEU A 470 -13.20 -5.13 -9.67
CA LEU A 470 -12.10 -5.68 -10.49
C LEU A 470 -11.39 -6.93 -9.94
N ALA A 471 -11.96 -7.63 -8.95
CA ALA A 471 -11.39 -8.90 -8.49
C ALA A 471 -11.58 -10.01 -9.54
N LYS A 472 -10.69 -11.02 -9.49
CA LYS A 472 -10.72 -12.16 -10.40
C LYS A 472 -11.13 -13.42 -9.64
N LEU A 473 -12.35 -13.90 -9.85
CA LEU A 473 -12.97 -15.07 -9.22
C LEU A 473 -13.33 -16.15 -10.25
N GLU A 474 -12.64 -16.19 -11.39
CA GLU A 474 -12.84 -17.21 -12.43
C GLU A 474 -12.80 -18.63 -11.82
N GLY A 475 -13.88 -19.39 -12.05
CA GLY A 475 -14.02 -20.76 -11.56
C GLY A 475 -14.06 -20.90 -10.02
N ALA A 476 -14.22 -19.83 -9.26
CA ALA A 476 -14.35 -19.90 -7.80
C ALA A 476 -15.68 -20.55 -7.39
N ASN A 477 -15.69 -21.21 -6.22
CA ASN A 477 -16.91 -21.75 -5.63
C ASN A 477 -17.41 -20.82 -4.52
N LEU A 478 -18.46 -20.07 -4.80
CA LEU A 478 -19.19 -19.15 -3.92
C LEU A 478 -20.58 -19.69 -3.57
N SER A 479 -20.84 -21.00 -3.74
CA SER A 479 -22.15 -21.55 -3.41
C SER A 479 -22.49 -21.30 -1.94
N PHE A 480 -23.75 -20.92 -1.68
CA PHE A 480 -24.26 -20.50 -0.37
C PHE A 480 -23.57 -19.27 0.26
N ALA A 481 -22.72 -18.55 -0.47
CA ALA A 481 -22.07 -17.35 0.06
C ALA A 481 -23.07 -16.20 0.28
N ARG A 482 -22.80 -15.36 1.28
CA ARG A 482 -23.52 -14.10 1.50
C ARG A 482 -22.75 -12.96 0.85
N LEU A 483 -23.31 -12.39 -0.21
CA LEU A 483 -22.78 -11.30 -1.03
C LEU A 483 -23.77 -10.13 -1.10
N ASN A 484 -24.66 -10.00 -0.12
CA ASN A 484 -25.65 -8.93 -0.08
C ASN A 484 -24.94 -7.59 0.10
N ARG A 485 -25.35 -6.58 -0.70
CA ARG A 485 -24.75 -5.23 -0.74
C ARG A 485 -23.26 -5.17 -1.08
N THR A 486 -22.70 -6.25 -1.62
CA THR A 486 -21.29 -6.29 -2.03
C THR A 486 -21.07 -5.48 -3.31
N ASP A 487 -19.97 -4.72 -3.38
CA ASP A 487 -19.51 -4.07 -4.61
C ASP A 487 -18.70 -5.08 -5.43
N LEU A 488 -19.31 -5.61 -6.49
CA LEU A 488 -18.76 -6.56 -7.44
C LEU A 488 -18.61 -5.92 -8.84
N ALA A 489 -18.52 -4.59 -8.92
CA ALA A 489 -18.47 -3.91 -10.21
C ALA A 489 -17.22 -4.35 -11.00
N ARG A 490 -17.41 -4.71 -12.26
CA ARG A 490 -16.36 -5.20 -13.17
C ARG A 490 -15.59 -6.43 -12.66
N VAL A 491 -16.21 -7.23 -11.79
CA VAL A 491 -15.62 -8.50 -11.32
C VAL A 491 -15.59 -9.53 -12.45
N ILE A 492 -14.60 -10.42 -12.43
CA ILE A 492 -14.51 -11.57 -13.36
C ILE A 492 -14.95 -12.82 -12.59
N LEU A 493 -16.13 -13.35 -12.89
CA LEU A 493 -16.79 -14.51 -12.28
C LEU A 493 -17.14 -15.60 -13.32
N ASN A 494 -16.52 -15.57 -14.50
CA ASN A 494 -16.79 -16.57 -15.54
C ASN A 494 -16.50 -17.98 -14.99
N ASN A 495 -17.38 -18.93 -15.31
CA ASN A 495 -17.36 -20.31 -14.79
C ASN A 495 -17.47 -20.48 -13.25
N ALA A 496 -17.77 -19.42 -12.48
CA ALA A 496 -17.91 -19.53 -11.04
C ALA A 496 -19.20 -20.24 -10.62
N ASP A 497 -19.19 -20.89 -9.46
CA ASP A 497 -20.40 -21.46 -8.83
C ASP A 497 -20.92 -20.51 -7.75
N LEU A 498 -22.04 -19.85 -8.01
CA LEU A 498 -22.77 -18.94 -7.14
C LEU A 498 -24.14 -19.53 -6.76
N SER A 499 -24.31 -20.86 -6.87
CA SER A 499 -25.60 -21.49 -6.56
C SER A 499 -26.01 -21.23 -5.10
N HIS A 500 -27.28 -20.90 -4.90
CA HIS A 500 -27.84 -20.53 -3.59
C HIS A 500 -27.18 -19.30 -2.92
N ALA A 501 -26.33 -18.53 -3.61
CA ALA A 501 -25.72 -17.34 -3.03
C ALA A 501 -26.76 -16.21 -2.83
N ASP A 502 -26.57 -15.40 -1.79
CA ASP A 502 -27.35 -14.18 -1.58
C ASP A 502 -26.60 -12.97 -2.12
N LEU A 503 -26.99 -12.50 -3.30
CA LEU A 503 -26.46 -11.32 -4.00
C LEU A 503 -27.44 -10.14 -3.94
N SER A 504 -28.37 -10.13 -2.97
CA SER A 504 -29.37 -9.07 -2.88
C SER A 504 -28.73 -7.70 -2.70
N HIS A 505 -29.19 -6.72 -3.48
CA HIS A 505 -28.62 -5.36 -3.51
C HIS A 505 -27.13 -5.26 -3.91
N ALA A 506 -26.52 -6.31 -4.44
CA ALA A 506 -25.12 -6.26 -4.90
C ALA A 506 -24.98 -5.40 -6.17
N ASP A 507 -23.82 -4.76 -6.34
CA ASP A 507 -23.46 -4.10 -7.60
C ASP A 507 -22.59 -5.00 -8.45
N LEU A 508 -23.17 -5.62 -9.47
CA LEU A 508 -22.54 -6.47 -10.48
C LEU A 508 -22.40 -5.76 -11.83
N SER A 509 -22.43 -4.42 -11.86
CA SER A 509 -22.33 -3.68 -13.11
C SER A 509 -21.05 -4.01 -13.86
N HIS A 510 -21.17 -4.26 -15.17
CA HIS A 510 -20.06 -4.67 -16.04
C HIS A 510 -19.33 -5.96 -15.62
N ALA A 511 -19.93 -6.80 -14.76
CA ALA A 511 -19.32 -8.07 -14.37
C ALA A 511 -19.33 -9.10 -15.51
N ASP A 512 -18.32 -9.96 -15.56
CA ASP A 512 -18.32 -11.15 -16.42
C ASP A 512 -18.77 -12.37 -15.61
N LEU A 513 -20.00 -12.83 -15.84
CA LEU A 513 -20.64 -14.00 -15.25
C LEU A 513 -20.89 -15.08 -16.32
N SER A 514 -20.20 -15.04 -17.45
CA SER A 514 -20.40 -16.01 -18.52
C SER A 514 -20.15 -17.44 -18.01
N HIS A 515 -21.03 -18.37 -18.39
CA HIS A 515 -21.01 -19.76 -17.91
C HIS A 515 -21.10 -19.96 -16.38
N ALA A 516 -21.40 -18.93 -15.60
CA ALA A 516 -21.53 -19.07 -14.14
C ALA A 516 -22.80 -19.85 -13.76
N ASN A 517 -22.74 -20.58 -12.64
CA ASN A 517 -23.90 -21.22 -12.03
C ASN A 517 -24.51 -20.31 -10.95
N LEU A 518 -25.62 -19.66 -11.24
CA LEU A 518 -26.42 -18.82 -10.34
C LEU A 518 -27.75 -19.49 -9.95
N SER A 519 -27.86 -20.81 -10.07
CA SER A 519 -29.11 -21.51 -9.77
C SER A 519 -29.53 -21.29 -8.32
N ASN A 520 -30.81 -20.98 -8.10
CA ASN A 520 -31.39 -20.64 -6.80
C ASN A 520 -30.75 -19.41 -6.10
N ALA A 521 -29.94 -18.60 -6.79
CA ALA A 521 -29.35 -17.41 -6.18
C ALA A 521 -30.38 -16.29 -5.97
N ASN A 522 -30.19 -15.49 -4.93
CA ASN A 522 -30.99 -14.30 -4.67
C ASN A 522 -30.29 -13.05 -5.21
N LEU A 523 -30.71 -12.55 -6.36
CA LEU A 523 -30.23 -11.32 -7.03
C LEU A 523 -31.26 -10.18 -6.91
N SER A 524 -32.18 -10.24 -5.94
CA SER A 524 -33.21 -9.20 -5.80
C SER A 524 -32.58 -7.83 -5.60
N HIS A 525 -33.06 -6.81 -6.31
CA HIS A 525 -32.51 -5.45 -6.29
C HIS A 525 -31.03 -5.31 -6.69
N ALA A 526 -30.40 -6.34 -7.26
CA ALA A 526 -29.02 -6.26 -7.71
C ALA A 526 -28.89 -5.36 -8.96
N ASN A 527 -27.75 -4.68 -9.08
CA ASN A 527 -27.40 -3.94 -10.28
C ASN A 527 -26.53 -4.81 -11.20
N LEU A 528 -27.09 -5.32 -12.28
CA LEU A 528 -26.40 -6.14 -13.29
C LEU A 528 -26.16 -5.36 -14.59
N SER A 529 -26.31 -4.03 -14.62
CA SER A 529 -26.23 -3.27 -15.87
C SER A 529 -24.92 -3.53 -16.62
N ASN A 530 -25.00 -3.80 -17.92
CA ASN A 530 -23.87 -4.15 -18.80
C ASN A 530 -23.10 -5.42 -18.41
N ALA A 531 -23.64 -6.29 -17.55
CA ALA A 531 -23.01 -7.56 -17.20
C ALA A 531 -23.14 -8.60 -18.32
N ASN A 532 -22.17 -9.50 -18.42
CA ASN A 532 -22.20 -10.66 -19.32
C ASN A 532 -22.63 -11.91 -18.56
N LEU A 533 -23.86 -12.37 -18.77
CA LEU A 533 -24.43 -13.63 -18.25
C LEU A 533 -24.65 -14.66 -19.37
N SER A 534 -23.95 -14.54 -20.51
CA SER A 534 -24.11 -15.48 -21.62
C SER A 534 -23.80 -16.90 -21.15
N HIS A 535 -24.65 -17.85 -21.52
CA HIS A 535 -24.56 -19.26 -21.10
C HIS A 535 -24.65 -19.52 -19.57
N ALA A 536 -24.99 -18.53 -18.75
CA ALA A 536 -25.13 -18.73 -17.30
C ALA A 536 -26.37 -19.58 -16.96
N ASN A 537 -26.31 -20.30 -15.83
CA ASN A 537 -27.45 -21.01 -15.25
C ASN A 537 -28.09 -20.17 -14.13
N LEU A 538 -29.21 -19.53 -14.42
CA LEU A 538 -30.05 -18.73 -13.51
C LEU A 538 -31.35 -19.47 -13.12
N SER A 539 -31.41 -20.79 -13.27
CA SER A 539 -32.63 -21.54 -12.94
C SER A 539 -33.06 -21.32 -11.49
N ASN A 540 -34.34 -21.01 -11.29
CA ASN A 540 -34.96 -20.67 -10.01
C ASN A 540 -34.33 -19.44 -9.29
N ALA A 541 -33.53 -18.63 -9.97
CA ALA A 541 -32.94 -17.44 -9.37
C ALA A 541 -33.98 -16.33 -9.17
N ASN A 542 -33.83 -15.53 -8.11
CA ASN A 542 -34.66 -14.37 -7.86
C ASN A 542 -33.96 -13.08 -8.33
N LEU A 543 -34.40 -12.50 -9.46
CA LEU A 543 -33.92 -11.23 -10.00
C LEU A 543 -34.96 -10.10 -9.85
N SER A 544 -35.92 -10.24 -8.93
CA SER A 544 -36.98 -9.24 -8.75
C SER A 544 -36.40 -7.85 -8.48
N HIS A 545 -36.92 -6.82 -9.14
CA HIS A 545 -36.44 -5.44 -9.05
C HIS A 545 -34.96 -5.22 -9.44
N GLY A 546 -34.32 -6.20 -10.08
CA GLY A 546 -32.95 -6.05 -10.57
C GLY A 546 -32.84 -5.07 -11.74
N ASN A 547 -31.70 -4.40 -11.86
CA ASN A 547 -31.34 -3.61 -13.04
C ASN A 547 -30.47 -4.45 -13.98
N LEU A 548 -31.04 -4.94 -15.07
CA LEU A 548 -30.39 -5.73 -16.11
C LEU A 548 -30.29 -4.94 -17.44
N ASN A 549 -30.19 -3.61 -17.38
CA ASN A 549 -30.03 -2.82 -18.60
C ASN A 549 -28.76 -3.22 -19.35
N SER A 550 -28.89 -3.39 -20.67
CA SER A 550 -27.77 -3.72 -21.56
C SER A 550 -27.01 -5.00 -21.18
N THR A 551 -27.65 -5.95 -20.47
CA THR A 551 -27.02 -7.23 -20.12
C THR A 551 -26.96 -8.18 -21.31
N LEU A 552 -25.93 -9.02 -21.36
CA LEU A 552 -25.88 -10.16 -22.29
C LEU A 552 -26.36 -11.43 -21.57
N LEU A 553 -27.51 -11.96 -21.97
CA LEU A 553 -28.15 -13.17 -21.44
C LEU A 553 -28.29 -14.25 -22.52
N ASN A 554 -27.54 -14.14 -23.62
CA ASN A 554 -27.64 -15.06 -24.75
C ASN A 554 -27.41 -16.51 -24.29
N LYS A 555 -28.34 -17.41 -24.65
CA LYS A 555 -28.30 -18.84 -24.31
C LYS A 555 -28.25 -19.13 -22.80
N ALA A 556 -28.64 -18.18 -21.94
CA ALA A 556 -28.75 -18.42 -20.51
C ALA A 556 -29.94 -19.35 -20.19
N ASN A 557 -29.82 -20.14 -19.12
CA ASN A 557 -30.93 -20.90 -18.56
C ASN A 557 -31.56 -20.10 -17.42
N CYS A 558 -32.73 -19.52 -17.63
CA CYS A 558 -33.52 -18.77 -16.65
C CYS A 558 -34.84 -19.50 -16.32
N GLN A 559 -34.89 -20.82 -16.41
CA GLN A 559 -36.09 -21.60 -16.10
C GLN A 559 -36.57 -21.30 -14.66
N ASN A 560 -37.87 -21.06 -14.49
CA ASN A 560 -38.48 -20.69 -13.20
C ASN A 560 -37.90 -19.42 -12.53
N ALA A 561 -37.10 -18.61 -13.22
CA ALA A 561 -36.52 -17.41 -12.64
C ALA A 561 -37.61 -16.36 -12.34
N ILE A 562 -37.42 -15.59 -11.27
CA ILE A 562 -38.34 -14.52 -10.87
C ILE A 562 -37.74 -13.18 -11.29
N LEU A 563 -38.26 -12.56 -12.35
CA LEU A 563 -37.80 -11.27 -12.89
C LEU A 563 -38.87 -10.16 -12.72
N ARG A 564 -39.72 -10.27 -11.70
CA ARG A 564 -40.80 -9.30 -11.46
C ARG A 564 -40.22 -7.90 -11.26
N HIS A 565 -40.79 -6.91 -11.95
CA HIS A 565 -40.32 -5.51 -11.92
C HIS A 565 -38.85 -5.30 -12.34
N ALA A 566 -38.18 -6.29 -12.94
CA ALA A 566 -36.83 -6.12 -13.42
C ALA A 566 -36.78 -5.18 -14.64
N ILE A 567 -35.66 -4.49 -14.83
CA ILE A 567 -35.43 -3.62 -15.99
C ILE A 567 -34.41 -4.31 -16.89
N LEU A 568 -34.82 -4.79 -18.05
CA LEU A 568 -33.99 -5.50 -19.02
C LEU A 568 -33.87 -4.69 -20.32
N ASP A 569 -33.95 -3.37 -20.25
CA ASP A 569 -33.95 -2.54 -21.45
C ASP A 569 -32.58 -2.66 -22.16
N GLU A 570 -32.59 -2.70 -23.49
CA GLU A 570 -31.40 -2.82 -24.35
C GLU A 570 -30.57 -4.11 -24.16
N SER A 571 -31.12 -5.14 -23.50
CA SER A 571 -30.43 -6.40 -23.28
C SER A 571 -30.51 -7.38 -24.47
N GLU A 572 -29.56 -8.32 -24.51
CA GLU A 572 -29.46 -9.39 -25.49
C GLU A 572 -29.78 -10.73 -24.83
N ILE A 573 -31.01 -11.21 -24.96
CA ILE A 573 -31.54 -12.42 -24.31
C ILE A 573 -31.80 -13.53 -25.35
N SER A 574 -31.16 -13.49 -26.51
CA SER A 574 -31.47 -14.42 -27.59
C SER A 574 -31.13 -15.87 -27.24
N HIS A 575 -31.94 -16.82 -27.71
CA HIS A 575 -31.80 -18.26 -27.45
C HIS A 575 -31.83 -18.68 -25.96
N ALA A 576 -32.24 -17.81 -25.04
CA ALA A 576 -32.33 -18.15 -23.63
C ALA A 576 -33.55 -19.03 -23.33
N ASP A 577 -33.46 -19.84 -22.28
CA ASP A 577 -34.59 -20.61 -21.75
C ASP A 577 -35.21 -19.89 -20.56
N LEU A 578 -36.36 -19.24 -20.78
CA LEU A 578 -37.18 -18.57 -19.77
C LEU A 578 -38.50 -19.32 -19.54
N SER A 579 -38.53 -20.63 -19.76
CA SER A 579 -39.71 -21.43 -19.46
C SER A 579 -40.10 -21.30 -17.99
N HIS A 580 -41.39 -21.13 -17.74
CA HIS A 580 -41.97 -20.91 -16.41
C HIS A 580 -41.46 -19.66 -15.64
N ALA A 581 -40.67 -18.78 -16.27
CA ALA A 581 -40.17 -17.58 -15.62
C ALA A 581 -41.28 -16.53 -15.41
N ASP A 582 -41.18 -15.74 -14.34
CA ASP A 582 -42.11 -14.64 -14.05
C ASP A 582 -41.46 -13.28 -14.35
N LEU A 583 -41.80 -12.71 -15.51
CA LEU A 583 -41.38 -11.37 -15.94
C LEU A 583 -42.47 -10.32 -15.66
N SER A 584 -43.43 -10.58 -14.78
CA SER A 584 -44.54 -9.64 -14.55
C SER A 584 -44.04 -8.24 -14.18
N TYR A 585 -44.59 -7.21 -14.84
CA TYR A 585 -44.20 -5.80 -14.69
C TYR A 585 -42.76 -5.46 -15.09
N ALA A 586 -42.04 -6.38 -15.74
CA ALA A 586 -40.70 -6.10 -16.25
C ALA A 586 -40.71 -5.11 -17.42
N SER A 587 -39.58 -4.44 -17.61
CA SER A 587 -39.28 -3.63 -18.78
C SER A 587 -38.33 -4.37 -19.70
N VAL A 588 -38.63 -4.45 -20.99
CA VAL A 588 -37.80 -5.11 -22.03
C VAL A 588 -37.75 -4.24 -23.28
N VAL A 589 -37.54 -2.94 -23.09
CA VAL A 589 -37.52 -1.95 -24.18
C VAL A 589 -36.25 -2.12 -25.00
N ASN A 590 -36.36 -2.16 -26.33
CA ASN A 590 -35.22 -2.32 -27.25
C ASN A 590 -34.39 -3.60 -26.98
N THR A 591 -35.04 -4.64 -26.45
CA THR A 591 -34.41 -5.90 -26.06
C THR A 591 -34.51 -6.93 -27.19
N ASN A 592 -33.44 -7.68 -27.43
CA ASN A 592 -33.46 -8.82 -28.35
C ASN A 592 -33.77 -10.10 -27.59
N MET A 593 -34.94 -10.69 -27.82
CA MET A 593 -35.44 -11.91 -27.19
C MET A 593 -35.68 -13.01 -28.23
N SER A 594 -35.08 -12.90 -29.43
CA SER A 594 -35.29 -13.84 -30.53
C SER A 594 -34.86 -15.27 -30.19
N HIS A 595 -35.56 -16.26 -30.75
CA HIS A 595 -35.32 -17.69 -30.52
C HIS A 595 -35.41 -18.17 -29.05
N SER A 596 -35.91 -17.34 -28.14
CA SER A 596 -35.97 -17.68 -26.71
C SER A 596 -37.22 -18.48 -26.37
N ASN A 597 -37.15 -19.27 -25.30
CA ASN A 597 -38.27 -20.07 -24.81
C ASN A 597 -38.96 -19.37 -23.63
N PHE A 598 -40.23 -19.01 -23.76
CA PHE A 598 -41.07 -18.43 -22.70
C PHE A 598 -42.23 -19.34 -22.31
N SER A 599 -42.19 -20.61 -22.71
CA SER A 599 -43.30 -21.54 -22.50
C SER A 599 -43.75 -21.58 -21.03
N ASN A 600 -45.06 -21.49 -20.81
CA ASN A 600 -45.69 -21.44 -19.49
C ASN A 600 -45.20 -20.30 -18.55
N GLY A 601 -44.52 -19.28 -19.09
CA GLY A 601 -44.06 -18.12 -18.32
C GLY A 601 -45.14 -17.06 -18.10
N PHE A 602 -44.83 -16.08 -17.25
CA PHE A 602 -45.71 -14.95 -16.93
C PHE A 602 -45.12 -13.63 -17.43
N LEU A 603 -45.68 -13.06 -18.50
CA LEU A 603 -45.28 -11.78 -19.09
C LEU A 603 -46.39 -10.73 -18.90
N ARG A 604 -47.00 -10.70 -17.72
CA ARG A 604 -48.11 -9.81 -17.40
C ARG A 604 -47.61 -8.38 -17.26
N HIS A 605 -48.34 -7.41 -17.82
CA HIS A 605 -47.98 -5.98 -17.71
C HIS A 605 -46.59 -5.58 -18.22
N VAL A 606 -45.94 -6.44 -19.03
CA VAL A 606 -44.58 -6.18 -19.55
C VAL A 606 -44.58 -5.08 -20.60
N ARG A 607 -43.55 -4.23 -20.61
CA ARG A 607 -43.33 -3.20 -21.64
C ARG A 607 -42.46 -3.75 -22.79
N LEU A 608 -43.09 -4.10 -23.91
CA LEU A 608 -42.47 -4.71 -25.11
C LEU A 608 -42.22 -3.67 -26.23
N HIS A 609 -41.66 -2.51 -25.91
CA HIS A 609 -41.41 -1.46 -26.90
C HIS A 609 -40.15 -1.78 -27.73
N LYS A 610 -40.24 -1.80 -29.07
CA LYS A 610 -39.11 -2.13 -29.97
C LYS A 610 -38.39 -3.45 -29.63
N THR A 611 -39.09 -4.38 -29.00
CA THR A 611 -38.53 -5.69 -28.60
C THR A 611 -38.55 -6.65 -29.78
N ASN A 612 -37.49 -7.42 -29.98
CA ASN A 612 -37.44 -8.49 -30.97
C ASN A 612 -37.80 -9.84 -30.34
N LEU A 613 -38.96 -10.38 -30.66
CA LEU A 613 -39.46 -11.69 -30.26
C LEU A 613 -39.47 -12.71 -31.42
N SER A 614 -38.73 -12.44 -32.51
CA SER A 614 -38.75 -13.32 -33.68
C SER A 614 -38.36 -14.76 -33.30
N TYR A 615 -39.12 -15.75 -33.78
CA TYR A 615 -38.92 -17.18 -33.47
C TYR A 615 -38.98 -17.55 -31.97
N ALA A 616 -39.50 -16.68 -31.09
CA ALA A 616 -39.68 -17.01 -29.69
C ALA A 616 -40.83 -18.03 -29.49
N LYS A 617 -40.68 -18.92 -28.51
CA LYS A 617 -41.72 -19.89 -28.13
C LYS A 617 -42.54 -19.33 -26.97
N LEU A 618 -43.81 -19.00 -27.19
CA LEU A 618 -44.71 -18.37 -26.19
C LEU A 618 -45.91 -19.29 -25.85
N ASN A 619 -45.73 -20.59 -26.01
CA ASN A 619 -46.77 -21.59 -25.77
C ASN A 619 -47.16 -21.62 -24.28
N GLY A 620 -48.42 -21.34 -23.96
CA GLY A 620 -48.91 -21.28 -22.57
C GLY A 620 -48.44 -20.04 -21.79
N THR A 621 -47.81 -19.05 -22.45
CA THR A 621 -47.35 -17.83 -21.79
C THR A 621 -48.50 -16.87 -21.49
N ASN A 622 -48.54 -16.32 -20.28
CA ASN A 622 -49.55 -15.32 -19.90
C ASN A 622 -49.10 -13.90 -20.26
N LEU A 623 -49.71 -13.30 -21.29
CA LEU A 623 -49.41 -11.94 -21.78
C LEU A 623 -50.44 -10.88 -21.35
N PHE A 624 -51.21 -11.16 -20.30
CA PHE A 624 -52.27 -10.24 -19.84
C PHE A 624 -51.74 -8.82 -19.61
N LYS A 625 -52.34 -7.85 -20.31
CA LYS A 625 -51.97 -6.41 -20.28
C LYS A 625 -50.51 -6.10 -20.67
N ALA A 626 -49.82 -6.98 -21.39
CA ALA A 626 -48.53 -6.68 -22.01
C ALA A 626 -48.67 -5.57 -23.08
N LYS A 627 -47.68 -4.68 -23.23
CA LYS A 627 -47.77 -3.53 -24.16
C LYS A 627 -46.82 -3.71 -25.36
N PHE A 628 -47.37 -4.04 -26.52
CA PHE A 628 -46.64 -4.26 -27.80
C PHE A 628 -46.42 -2.96 -28.63
N ASN A 629 -46.44 -1.79 -28.02
CA ASN A 629 -46.50 -0.53 -28.77
C ASN A 629 -45.17 -0.17 -29.47
N TYR A 630 -45.26 0.38 -30.69
CA TYR A 630 -44.18 0.96 -31.50
C TYR A 630 -43.02 0.00 -31.83
N GLY A 631 -43.21 -0.86 -32.84
CA GLY A 631 -42.10 -1.54 -33.51
C GLY A 631 -41.57 -2.80 -32.84
N ALA A 632 -42.34 -3.46 -31.97
CA ALA A 632 -42.04 -4.84 -31.57
C ALA A 632 -42.10 -5.77 -32.79
N CYS A 633 -41.13 -6.69 -32.92
CA CYS A 633 -41.08 -7.67 -34.00
C CYS A 633 -41.42 -9.06 -33.46
N VAL A 634 -42.46 -9.71 -33.97
CA VAL A 634 -42.91 -11.04 -33.51
C VAL A 634 -42.89 -12.09 -34.64
N LYS A 635 -42.10 -11.85 -35.69
CA LYS A 635 -42.06 -12.72 -36.88
C LYS A 635 -41.76 -14.18 -36.51
N ASN A 636 -42.61 -15.11 -36.95
CA ASN A 636 -42.48 -16.55 -36.67
C ASN A 636 -42.46 -16.93 -35.19
N ALA A 637 -42.93 -16.06 -34.29
CA ALA A 637 -43.12 -16.42 -32.89
C ALA A 637 -44.31 -17.38 -32.74
N GLN A 638 -44.18 -18.37 -31.86
CA GLN A 638 -45.19 -19.41 -31.63
C GLN A 638 -46.08 -19.01 -30.45
N PHE A 639 -47.38 -18.80 -30.69
CA PHE A 639 -48.38 -18.50 -29.66
C PHE A 639 -49.40 -19.65 -29.57
N MET A 640 -50.15 -19.71 -28.46
CA MET A 640 -51.37 -20.52 -28.36
C MET A 640 -52.57 -19.63 -28.02
N ASP A 641 -53.76 -20.04 -28.43
CA ASP A 641 -55.08 -19.40 -28.23
C ASP A 641 -55.33 -18.78 -26.84
N ASN A 642 -54.78 -19.38 -25.78
CA ASN A 642 -54.99 -18.98 -24.38
C ASN A 642 -53.93 -18.00 -23.82
N ALA A 643 -53.15 -17.31 -24.65
CA ALA A 643 -52.08 -16.41 -24.20
C ALA A 643 -52.57 -15.12 -23.47
N GLY A 644 -53.88 -14.93 -23.27
CA GLY A 644 -54.43 -13.76 -22.56
C GLY A 644 -54.31 -12.44 -23.33
N LEU A 645 -54.27 -12.52 -24.67
CA LEU A 645 -54.18 -11.37 -25.58
C LEU A 645 -55.54 -10.67 -25.72
N SER A 646 -55.54 -9.35 -25.64
CA SER A 646 -56.67 -8.48 -26.03
C SER A 646 -56.87 -8.41 -27.54
N GLU A 647 -58.07 -8.07 -28.01
CA GLU A 647 -58.38 -7.92 -29.45
C GLU A 647 -57.41 -6.98 -30.18
N ARG A 648 -57.04 -5.85 -29.55
CA ARG A 648 -56.05 -4.91 -30.11
C ARG A 648 -54.68 -5.55 -30.31
N GLN A 649 -54.26 -6.44 -29.40
CA GLN A 649 -52.98 -7.14 -29.52
C GLN A 649 -53.05 -8.19 -30.64
N ARG A 650 -54.15 -8.96 -30.74
CA ARG A 650 -54.35 -9.92 -31.84
C ARG A 650 -54.24 -9.26 -33.21
N GLY A 651 -54.90 -8.11 -33.40
CA GLY A 651 -54.80 -7.35 -34.67
C GLY A 651 -53.41 -6.76 -34.97
N ILE A 652 -52.51 -6.63 -33.98
CA ILE A 652 -51.10 -6.27 -34.22
C ILE A 652 -50.32 -7.50 -34.68
N LEU A 653 -50.58 -8.67 -34.09
CA LEU A 653 -49.91 -9.93 -34.44
C LEU A 653 -50.28 -10.40 -35.86
N GLU A 654 -51.57 -10.30 -36.23
CA GLU A 654 -52.05 -10.65 -37.58
C GLU A 654 -51.37 -9.81 -38.68
N LYS A 655 -51.12 -8.51 -38.42
CA LYS A 655 -50.39 -7.63 -39.35
C LYS A 655 -48.92 -8.00 -39.57
N GLN A 656 -48.36 -8.85 -38.71
CA GLN A 656 -46.98 -9.35 -38.81
C GLN A 656 -46.92 -10.81 -39.27
N GLU A 657 -47.98 -11.33 -39.89
CA GLU A 657 -48.07 -12.70 -40.42
C GLU A 657 -47.88 -13.80 -39.35
N VAL A 658 -48.24 -13.51 -38.10
CA VAL A 658 -48.20 -14.50 -37.01
C VAL A 658 -49.44 -15.39 -37.08
N ILE A 659 -49.22 -16.71 -37.15
CA ILE A 659 -50.29 -17.71 -37.06
C ILE A 659 -50.66 -17.87 -35.58
N LEU A 660 -51.88 -17.50 -35.22
CA LEU A 660 -52.49 -17.82 -33.93
C LEU A 660 -53.19 -19.17 -34.10
N GLU A 661 -52.57 -20.24 -33.59
CA GLU A 661 -53.21 -21.56 -33.36
C GLU A 661 -53.88 -21.59 -31.99
#